data_AF-A0A016TV24-F1
#
_entry.id   AF-A0A016TV24-F1
#
_cell.length_a   1.000
_cell.length_b   1.000
_cell.length_c   1.000
_cell.angle_alpha   90.00
_cell.angle_beta   90.00
_cell.angle_gamma   90.00
#
_symmetry.space_group_name_H-M   'P 1'
#
loop_
_entity.id
_entity.type
_entity.pdbx_description
1 polymer ?
#
loop_
_entity_poly.entity_id
_entity_poly.type
_entity_poly.pdbx_seq_one_letter_code
_entity_poly.pdbx_strand_id
1 'polypeptide(L)'
;MVTGYLRVIQVYAPTTAHTDDEYYEFLDHITEALNTRSSASPRKKCTKIVIGDFNAKIGCGNAEEQYIGPYGLGVRNRRGNILAHFCCETHLHVMNNRFQKRSSRKWTWISPNMKTKNAIDFVLSEDPAIFLDIDIIGRFRFTSDHRLVMAKIRLRNRRFMFKKKPRSTLNKEAFSSALEYLASSTDLSNYEQLKRAIALAADGASAKQVKESHISEGTRKLYECRHRLLHQLSARSTVEFPVVSKALRESLKADIERKHLSRIHQAISSGRSIRKALQTNKTYTRPLKQLKRNDGTIARTSADVEAVVQDFVNNLFSSTTPSLPQVLQGCEDLPPILPREVRNALSKMKVGKAPGPDNITVEMLISAKSSHSFEGTEVLGVVPATDPRAPCYFHSFGLTQNYFVLFESPQRTNVMKLCFRKFRGISFNDCMYWDEKAITNVIVFDRTKRTKVERKITADPFFVFHHANAYEKDGYLFVDYCKVFHTDNMNELLLEHLRSGAFREKGSSLVPFLYRMIVPMNVKASSKPGDDLLATCSFSGGCRAILKKDGSIHCTDSQMSDVSMEFPIYRCDRNSMEYRYVYGSCFVDPDNTREGVVKTDLKNVSSTVWNKDAVDQIAAEPVFVCKPGAAREDEGVLVVPVVTSRAGHQPYVVVLDAETMVEMGRFLISQERIPLGFHAQYNPRSSS
;
A
#
# COMPACT_ATOMS: atom_id res chain seq x y z
N MET A 1 -49.22 21.62 -13.43
CA MET A 1 -48.70 20.32 -12.96
C MET A 1 -47.83 19.71 -14.06
N VAL A 2 -46.51 19.66 -13.84
CA VAL A 2 -45.50 19.46 -14.91
C VAL A 2 -45.39 17.99 -15.34
N THR A 3 -45.68 17.72 -16.61
CA THR A 3 -45.23 16.53 -17.35
C THR A 3 -43.98 16.93 -18.14
N GLY A 4 -42.79 16.82 -17.55
CA GLY A 4 -41.60 17.45 -18.15
C GLY A 4 -40.29 17.17 -17.43
N TYR A 5 -39.18 17.50 -18.09
CA TYR A 5 -37.83 17.46 -17.53
C TYR A 5 -37.60 18.67 -16.61
N LEU A 6 -36.83 18.48 -15.53
CA LEU A 6 -36.39 19.56 -14.66
C LEU A 6 -34.98 20.00 -15.10
N ARG A 7 -34.80 21.30 -15.36
CA ARG A 7 -33.47 21.89 -15.57
C ARG A 7 -33.13 22.71 -14.34
N VAL A 8 -32.06 22.33 -13.67
CA VAL A 8 -31.53 23.03 -12.50
C VAL A 8 -30.21 23.67 -12.89
N ILE A 9 -30.11 24.99 -12.75
CA ILE A 9 -28.90 25.77 -12.99
C ILE A 9 -28.38 26.20 -11.63
N GLN A 10 -27.13 25.85 -11.31
CA GLN A 10 -26.49 26.26 -10.07
C GLN A 10 -25.55 27.43 -10.34
N VAL A 11 -25.65 28.48 -9.53
CA VAL A 11 -24.93 29.74 -9.76
C VAL A 11 -24.17 30.19 -8.51
N TYR A 12 -23.11 30.97 -8.74
CA TYR A 12 -22.37 31.66 -7.69
C TYR A 12 -21.97 33.03 -8.22
N ALA A 13 -22.59 34.08 -7.68
CA ALA A 13 -22.43 35.44 -8.18
C ALA A 13 -21.14 36.09 -7.66
N PRO A 14 -20.56 37.07 -8.39
CA PRO A 14 -19.44 37.87 -7.89
C PRO A 14 -19.76 38.54 -6.55
N THR A 15 -18.78 38.64 -5.65
CA THR A 15 -18.95 39.33 -4.35
C THR A 15 -19.03 40.84 -4.53
N THR A 16 -19.34 41.60 -3.47
CA THR A 16 -19.40 43.08 -3.55
C THR A 16 -18.04 43.75 -3.81
N ALA A 17 -16.93 43.00 -3.82
CA ALA A 17 -15.61 43.51 -4.22
C ALA A 17 -15.47 43.66 -5.75
N HIS A 18 -16.36 43.03 -6.51
CA HIS A 18 -16.41 43.05 -7.97
C HIS A 18 -17.25 44.21 -8.50
N THR A 19 -17.04 44.61 -9.75
CA THR A 19 -17.84 45.68 -10.36
C THR A 19 -19.29 45.22 -10.58
N ASP A 20 -20.21 46.17 -10.79
CA ASP A 20 -21.57 45.80 -11.14
C ASP A 20 -21.68 45.31 -12.60
N ASP A 21 -20.74 45.69 -13.48
CA ASP A 21 -20.65 45.18 -14.85
C ASP A 21 -20.37 43.67 -14.87
N GLU A 22 -19.44 43.19 -14.02
CA GLU A 22 -19.19 41.75 -13.82
C GLU A 22 -20.44 41.02 -13.28
N TYR A 23 -21.28 41.72 -12.51
CA TYR A 23 -22.55 41.17 -12.03
C TYR A 23 -23.61 41.08 -13.14
N TYR A 24 -23.65 42.03 -14.07
CA TYR A 24 -24.52 41.97 -15.25
C TYR A 24 -24.09 40.83 -16.18
N GLU A 25 -22.79 40.69 -16.46
CA GLU A 25 -22.26 39.58 -17.26
C GLU A 25 -22.61 38.21 -16.65
N PHE A 26 -22.55 38.10 -15.32
CA PHE A 26 -23.02 36.92 -14.60
C PHE A 26 -24.51 36.60 -14.87
N LEU A 27 -25.39 37.60 -14.88
CA LEU A 27 -26.81 37.41 -15.18
C LEU A 27 -27.05 37.05 -16.65
N ASP A 28 -26.26 37.60 -17.56
CA ASP A 28 -26.31 37.26 -18.99
C ASP A 28 -25.97 35.78 -19.23
N HIS A 29 -24.96 35.25 -18.54
CA HIS A 29 -24.64 33.82 -18.58
C HIS A 29 -25.79 32.94 -18.05
N ILE A 30 -26.54 33.41 -17.04
CA ILE A 30 -27.75 32.69 -16.57
C ILE A 30 -28.82 32.70 -17.66
N THR A 31 -29.05 33.84 -18.31
CA THR A 31 -30.00 33.96 -19.43
C THR A 31 -29.63 33.03 -20.57
N GLU A 32 -28.35 32.97 -20.94
CA GLU A 32 -27.86 32.05 -21.97
C GLU A 32 -28.14 30.59 -21.58
N ALA A 33 -27.81 30.19 -20.34
CA ALA A 33 -28.06 28.84 -19.83
C ALA A 33 -29.56 28.48 -19.75
N LEU A 34 -30.41 29.47 -19.45
CA LEU A 34 -31.87 29.34 -19.49
C LEU A 34 -32.37 29.12 -20.93
N ASN A 35 -31.68 29.67 -21.92
CA ASN A 35 -32.04 29.64 -23.34
C ASN A 35 -31.37 28.50 -24.13
N THR A 36 -30.29 27.90 -23.62
CA THR A 36 -29.60 26.79 -24.30
C THR A 36 -30.57 25.63 -24.56
N ARG A 37 -30.82 25.28 -25.82
CA ARG A 37 -31.64 24.11 -26.17
C ARG A 37 -30.85 22.84 -25.93
N SER A 38 -31.38 21.91 -25.13
CA SER A 38 -30.73 20.60 -24.96
C SER A 38 -30.94 19.75 -26.21
N SER A 39 -29.84 19.29 -26.84
CA SER A 39 -29.83 18.41 -28.01
C SER A 39 -30.55 17.06 -27.78
N ALA A 40 -30.82 16.71 -26.52
CA ALA A 40 -31.43 15.44 -26.12
C ALA A 40 -32.97 15.37 -26.21
N SER A 41 -33.70 16.50 -26.35
CA SER A 41 -35.17 16.44 -26.53
C SER A 41 -35.80 17.78 -26.93
N PRO A 42 -36.06 18.02 -28.22
CA PRO A 42 -36.59 19.30 -28.71
C PRO A 42 -38.07 19.58 -28.41
N ARG A 43 -38.85 18.60 -27.91
CA ARG A 43 -40.34 18.64 -27.92
C ARG A 43 -41.04 18.49 -26.57
N LYS A 44 -40.35 18.59 -25.41
CA LYS A 44 -41.02 18.45 -24.10
C LYS A 44 -40.87 19.70 -23.23
N LYS A 45 -41.98 20.12 -22.60
CA LYS A 45 -42.02 21.20 -21.61
C LYS A 45 -40.98 20.95 -20.51
N CYS A 46 -40.11 21.91 -20.25
CA CYS A 46 -39.04 21.82 -19.26
C CYS A 46 -39.22 22.92 -18.22
N THR A 47 -39.27 22.57 -16.94
CA THR A 47 -39.33 23.57 -15.86
C THR A 47 -37.92 23.96 -15.47
N LYS A 48 -37.64 25.27 -15.51
CA LYS A 48 -36.34 25.85 -15.20
C LYS A 48 -36.30 26.30 -13.75
N ILE A 49 -35.25 25.91 -13.03
CA ILE A 49 -34.96 26.34 -11.66
C ILE A 49 -33.52 26.84 -11.61
N VAL A 50 -33.29 28.03 -11.07
CA VAL A 50 -31.96 28.56 -10.79
C VAL A 50 -31.75 28.55 -9.29
N ILE A 51 -30.62 28.00 -8.81
CA ILE A 51 -30.30 27.91 -7.39
C ILE A 51 -28.89 28.43 -7.14
N GLY A 52 -28.64 29.05 -6.01
CA GLY A 52 -27.27 29.36 -5.61
C GLY A 52 -27.15 30.65 -4.81
N ASP A 53 -25.90 31.09 -4.68
CA ASP A 53 -25.54 32.34 -4.03
C ASP A 53 -25.55 33.46 -5.06
N PHE A 54 -26.40 34.45 -4.84
CA PHE A 54 -26.54 35.60 -5.72
C PHE A 54 -25.82 36.84 -5.21
N ASN A 55 -25.20 36.81 -4.03
CA ASN A 55 -24.53 37.97 -3.41
C ASN A 55 -25.36 39.28 -3.46
N ALA A 56 -26.68 39.15 -3.39
CA ALA A 56 -27.65 40.23 -3.50
C ALA A 56 -28.68 40.15 -2.38
N LYS A 57 -29.12 41.30 -1.88
CA LYS A 57 -30.17 41.38 -0.84
C LYS A 57 -31.45 41.87 -1.50
N ILE A 58 -32.41 40.97 -1.72
CA ILE A 58 -33.68 41.32 -2.36
C ILE A 58 -34.68 41.93 -1.36
N GLY A 59 -34.65 41.54 -0.09
CA GLY A 59 -35.64 42.02 0.89
C GLY A 59 -37.07 41.57 0.58
N CYS A 60 -38.06 42.27 1.12
CA CYS A 60 -39.48 42.02 0.83
C CYS A 60 -39.88 42.66 -0.52
N GLY A 61 -40.77 42.00 -1.26
CA GLY A 61 -41.40 42.57 -2.46
C GLY A 61 -42.60 43.45 -2.13
N ASN A 62 -42.85 44.46 -2.97
CA ASN A 62 -44.02 45.33 -2.90
C ASN A 62 -45.19 44.79 -3.74
N ALA A 63 -46.38 45.40 -3.63
CA ALA A 63 -47.59 44.95 -4.35
C ALA A 63 -47.43 44.94 -5.89
N GLU A 64 -46.53 45.75 -6.43
CA GLU A 64 -46.24 45.86 -7.87
C GLU A 64 -45.22 44.81 -8.34
N GLU A 65 -44.54 44.11 -7.44
CA GLU A 65 -43.42 43.22 -7.76
C GLU A 65 -43.85 41.74 -7.80
N GLN A 66 -44.53 41.35 -8.88
CA GLN A 66 -45.12 40.01 -9.05
C GLN A 66 -44.15 38.84 -8.79
N TYR A 67 -42.86 39.00 -9.11
CA TYR A 67 -41.84 37.95 -9.02
C TYR A 67 -41.14 37.88 -7.65
N ILE A 68 -41.31 38.92 -6.82
CA ILE A 68 -40.69 39.02 -5.50
C ILE A 68 -41.77 38.84 -4.43
N GLY A 69 -41.61 37.81 -3.58
CA GLY A 69 -42.60 37.55 -2.53
C GLY A 69 -42.53 38.53 -1.34
N PRO A 70 -43.61 38.66 -0.55
CA PRO A 70 -43.69 39.62 0.55
C PRO A 70 -42.92 39.18 1.81
N TYR A 71 -42.42 37.94 1.88
CA TYR A 71 -41.85 37.36 3.10
C TYR A 71 -40.32 37.37 3.17
N GLY A 72 -39.65 38.22 2.40
CA GLY A 72 -38.19 38.35 2.39
C GLY A 72 -37.57 38.81 3.72
N LEU A 73 -36.24 38.96 3.72
CA LEU A 73 -35.45 39.37 4.87
C LEU A 73 -34.54 40.55 4.52
N GLY A 74 -34.53 41.56 5.40
CA GLY A 74 -33.62 42.70 5.30
C GLY A 74 -34.08 43.77 4.30
N VAL A 75 -33.24 44.80 4.15
CA VAL A 75 -33.44 45.90 3.21
C VAL A 75 -32.75 45.58 1.89
N ARG A 76 -33.41 45.91 0.79
CA ARG A 76 -32.90 45.67 -0.56
C ARG A 76 -31.65 46.50 -0.84
N ASN A 77 -30.61 45.91 -1.43
CA ASN A 77 -29.41 46.61 -1.86
C ASN A 77 -29.39 46.83 -3.40
N ARG A 78 -28.41 47.57 -3.93
CA ARG A 78 -28.30 47.86 -5.37
C ARG A 78 -28.35 46.60 -6.24
N ARG A 79 -27.54 45.58 -5.93
CA ARG A 79 -27.57 44.28 -6.63
C ARG A 79 -28.89 43.52 -6.44
N GLY A 80 -29.58 43.73 -5.32
CA GLY A 80 -30.94 43.25 -5.11
C GLY A 80 -31.96 43.89 -6.07
N ASN A 81 -31.80 45.17 -6.42
CA ASN A 81 -32.62 45.80 -7.47
C ASN A 81 -32.32 45.20 -8.85
N ILE A 82 -31.03 45.00 -9.17
CA ILE A 82 -30.61 44.39 -10.43
C ILE A 82 -31.20 42.97 -10.56
N LEU A 83 -31.09 42.17 -9.50
CA LEU A 83 -31.64 40.82 -9.48
C LEU A 83 -33.17 40.80 -9.53
N ALA A 84 -33.85 41.78 -8.92
CA ALA A 84 -35.30 41.92 -9.04
C ALA A 84 -35.74 42.26 -10.47
N HIS A 85 -35.01 43.13 -11.16
CA HIS A 85 -35.22 43.44 -12.57
C HIS A 85 -35.04 42.19 -13.44
N PHE A 86 -33.94 41.47 -13.24
CA PHE A 86 -33.67 40.20 -13.92
C PHE A 86 -34.78 39.17 -13.72
N CYS A 87 -35.31 39.04 -12.50
CA CYS A 87 -36.44 38.14 -12.21
C CYS A 87 -37.71 38.55 -12.96
N CYS A 88 -37.91 39.86 -13.17
CA CYS A 88 -39.01 40.39 -13.96
C CYS A 88 -38.85 40.09 -15.45
N GLU A 89 -37.64 40.29 -16.00
CA GLU A 89 -37.32 40.03 -17.42
C GLU A 89 -37.38 38.54 -17.78
N THR A 90 -36.91 37.68 -16.88
CA THR A 90 -36.84 36.22 -17.10
C THR A 90 -38.07 35.47 -16.61
N HIS A 91 -39.05 36.18 -16.02
CA HIS A 91 -40.24 35.62 -15.40
C HIS A 91 -39.95 34.56 -14.31
N LEU A 92 -38.85 34.72 -13.57
CA LEU A 92 -38.45 33.82 -12.50
C LEU A 92 -38.91 34.32 -11.14
N HIS A 93 -39.68 33.52 -10.42
CA HIS A 93 -40.12 33.84 -9.07
C HIS A 93 -39.05 33.52 -8.03
N VAL A 94 -38.79 34.47 -7.11
CA VAL A 94 -37.93 34.25 -5.94
C VAL A 94 -38.68 33.43 -4.90
N MET A 95 -38.45 32.11 -4.90
CA MET A 95 -39.25 31.17 -4.10
C MET A 95 -39.02 31.32 -2.60
N ASN A 96 -37.83 31.74 -2.17
CA ASN A 96 -37.51 31.96 -0.76
C ASN A 96 -38.43 33.00 -0.10
N ASN A 97 -38.93 33.97 -0.87
CA ASN A 97 -39.74 35.07 -0.36
C ASN A 97 -41.25 34.78 -0.39
N ARG A 98 -41.67 33.63 -0.94
CA ARG A 98 -43.11 33.28 -1.08
C ARG A 98 -43.70 32.52 0.10
N PHE A 99 -42.88 31.92 0.95
CA PHE A 99 -43.34 31.16 2.11
C PHE A 99 -43.14 31.98 3.39
N GLN A 100 -44.20 32.16 4.18
CA GLN A 100 -44.10 32.85 5.47
C GLN A 100 -43.31 31.97 6.47
N LYS A 101 -42.19 32.49 6.96
CA LYS A 101 -41.30 31.79 7.91
C LYS A 101 -40.94 32.67 9.10
N ARG A 102 -40.60 32.05 10.23
CA ARG A 102 -40.02 32.73 11.40
C ARG A 102 -38.66 33.35 11.01
N SER A 103 -38.31 34.49 11.60
CA SER A 103 -37.07 35.23 11.31
C SER A 103 -35.79 34.36 11.36
N SER A 104 -35.74 33.40 12.28
CA SER A 104 -34.63 32.46 12.43
C SER A 104 -34.45 31.48 11.26
N ARG A 105 -35.42 31.36 10.36
CA ARG A 105 -35.41 30.48 9.17
C ARG A 105 -35.44 31.26 7.84
N LYS A 106 -35.11 32.54 7.86
CA LYS A 106 -35.07 33.39 6.65
C LYS A 106 -33.66 33.72 6.16
N TRP A 107 -32.66 33.72 7.04
CA TRP A 107 -31.30 34.09 6.68
C TRP A 107 -30.49 32.88 6.24
N THR A 108 -29.67 33.06 5.21
CA THR A 108 -28.81 32.03 4.63
C THR A 108 -27.34 32.29 4.92
N TRP A 109 -26.96 33.52 5.24
CA TRP A 109 -25.59 33.92 5.58
C TRP A 109 -25.52 34.77 6.84
N ILE A 110 -24.46 34.60 7.64
CA ILE A 110 -24.12 35.45 8.78
C ILE A 110 -22.71 36.03 8.61
N SER A 111 -22.54 37.32 8.93
CA SER A 111 -21.25 37.99 8.84
C SER A 111 -20.21 37.42 9.81
N PRO A 112 -18.90 37.55 9.53
CA PRO A 112 -17.83 37.07 10.41
C PRO A 112 -17.91 37.61 11.85
N ASN A 113 -18.45 38.83 12.02
CA ASN A 113 -18.67 39.43 13.35
C ASN A 113 -19.91 38.89 14.08
N MET A 114 -20.62 37.90 13.51
CA MET A 114 -21.82 37.22 14.04
C MET A 114 -23.03 38.14 14.30
N LYS A 115 -23.00 39.39 13.84
CA LYS A 115 -24.07 40.38 14.07
C LYS A 115 -25.07 40.46 12.91
N THR A 116 -24.58 40.48 11.68
CA THR A 116 -25.41 40.74 10.50
C THR A 116 -25.84 39.44 9.85
N LYS A 117 -27.15 39.27 9.64
CA LYS A 117 -27.74 38.09 9.00
C LYS A 117 -28.44 38.51 7.72
N ASN A 118 -28.09 37.89 6.60
CA ASN A 118 -28.67 38.20 5.29
C ASN A 118 -29.21 36.93 4.62
N ALA A 119 -30.11 37.14 3.66
CA ALA A 119 -30.51 36.12 2.70
C ALA A 119 -29.86 36.50 1.36
N ILE A 120 -28.93 35.68 0.89
CA ILE A 120 -28.21 35.84 -0.38
C ILE A 120 -28.28 34.59 -1.25
N ASP A 121 -28.65 33.44 -0.66
CA ASP A 121 -28.86 32.19 -1.38
C ASP A 121 -30.35 32.05 -1.75
N PHE A 122 -30.63 31.99 -3.05
CA PHE A 122 -32.00 31.97 -3.56
C PHE A 122 -32.28 30.75 -4.45
N VAL A 123 -33.55 30.35 -4.46
CA VAL A 123 -34.13 29.43 -5.42
C VAL A 123 -35.11 30.23 -6.29
N LEU A 124 -34.82 30.33 -7.58
CA LEU A 124 -35.63 31.01 -8.58
C LEU A 124 -36.34 29.97 -9.47
N SER A 125 -37.60 30.18 -9.81
CA SER A 125 -38.36 29.25 -10.65
C SER A 125 -39.40 29.94 -11.52
N GLU A 126 -39.56 29.46 -12.76
CA GLU A 126 -40.62 29.87 -13.67
C GLU A 126 -42.01 29.36 -13.21
N ASP A 127 -42.07 28.18 -12.60
CA ASP A 127 -43.31 27.59 -12.09
C ASP A 127 -43.28 27.59 -10.55
N PRO A 128 -43.99 28.51 -9.87
CA PRO A 128 -44.06 28.53 -8.42
C PRO A 128 -44.98 27.41 -7.88
N ALA A 129 -45.90 26.87 -8.69
CA ALA A 129 -46.92 25.92 -8.23
C ALA A 129 -46.37 24.51 -7.95
N ILE A 130 -45.14 24.21 -8.38
CA ILE A 130 -44.48 22.94 -8.05
C ILE A 130 -43.84 22.94 -6.67
N PHE A 131 -43.60 24.11 -6.07
CA PHE A 131 -42.94 24.22 -4.77
C PHE A 131 -43.97 24.09 -3.65
N LEU A 132 -43.70 23.14 -2.75
CA LEU A 132 -44.47 22.94 -1.53
C LEU A 132 -43.89 23.78 -0.38
N ASP A 133 -42.57 23.95 -0.36
CA ASP A 133 -41.88 24.68 0.71
C ASP A 133 -40.44 25.06 0.32
N ILE A 134 -39.92 26.15 0.90
CA ILE A 134 -38.49 26.46 0.98
C ILE A 134 -38.12 26.55 2.47
N ASP A 135 -37.23 25.69 2.95
CA ASP A 135 -36.78 25.67 4.35
C ASP A 135 -35.27 25.93 4.45
N ILE A 136 -34.86 26.62 5.51
CA ILE A 136 -33.45 26.89 5.78
C ILE A 136 -33.01 26.03 6.96
N ILE A 137 -32.13 25.08 6.70
CA ILE A 137 -31.63 24.14 7.69
C ILE A 137 -30.52 24.82 8.47
N GLY A 138 -30.73 25.10 9.76
CA GLY A 138 -29.75 25.77 10.62
C GLY A 138 -29.08 24.89 11.68
N ARG A 139 -29.34 23.57 11.69
CA ARG A 139 -28.76 22.62 12.65
C ARG A 139 -27.90 21.60 11.92
N PHE A 140 -26.60 21.85 11.86
CA PHE A 140 -25.60 20.92 11.34
C PHE A 140 -24.46 20.76 12.37
N ARG A 141 -23.73 19.63 12.30
CA ARG A 141 -22.68 19.26 13.28
C ARG A 141 -21.32 19.94 13.00
N PHE A 142 -21.32 21.03 12.25
CA PHE A 142 -20.13 21.78 11.85
C PHE A 142 -20.46 23.27 11.86
N THR A 143 -19.45 24.13 11.93
CA THR A 143 -19.63 25.59 11.86
C THR A 143 -19.54 26.03 10.41
N SER A 144 -20.50 26.84 9.97
CA SER A 144 -20.48 27.52 8.66
C SER A 144 -21.21 28.85 8.82
N ASP A 145 -20.70 29.86 8.14
CA ASP A 145 -21.31 31.16 7.94
C ASP A 145 -22.53 31.10 7.00
N HIS A 146 -22.63 30.07 6.16
CA HIS A 146 -23.81 29.77 5.35
C HIS A 146 -24.72 28.69 5.97
N ARG A 147 -26.00 28.73 5.60
CA ARG A 147 -27.02 27.73 5.94
C ARG A 147 -27.58 27.09 4.67
N LEU A 148 -27.88 25.80 4.77
CA LEU A 148 -28.44 25.05 3.64
C LEU A 148 -29.87 25.50 3.34
N VAL A 149 -30.13 25.82 2.07
CA VAL A 149 -31.47 26.07 1.53
C VAL A 149 -32.02 24.77 0.95
N MET A 150 -33.20 24.35 1.42
CA MET A 150 -33.89 23.14 0.96
C MET A 150 -35.21 23.52 0.27
N ALA A 151 -35.35 23.15 -0.99
CA ALA A 151 -36.64 23.21 -1.70
C ALA A 151 -37.36 21.86 -1.66
N LYS A 152 -38.64 21.86 -1.25
CA LYS A 152 -39.55 20.72 -1.39
C LYS A 152 -40.43 20.96 -2.62
N ILE A 153 -40.29 20.10 -3.63
CA ILE A 153 -41.05 20.18 -4.88
C ILE A 153 -41.90 18.94 -5.10
N ARG A 154 -43.04 19.10 -5.79
CA ARG A 154 -43.95 18.02 -6.17
C ARG A 154 -43.87 17.74 -7.67
N LEU A 155 -43.40 16.56 -8.04
CA LEU A 155 -43.30 16.09 -9.44
C LEU A 155 -44.29 14.93 -9.69
N ARG A 156 -44.89 14.87 -10.90
CA ARG A 156 -45.79 13.76 -11.29
C ARG A 156 -44.95 12.56 -11.73
N ASN A 157 -44.93 11.50 -10.91
CA ASN A 157 -44.14 10.30 -11.15
C ASN A 157 -44.65 9.49 -12.37
N ARG A 158 -43.85 9.35 -13.43
CA ARG A 158 -43.53 7.97 -13.86
C ARG A 158 -42.51 7.47 -12.85
N ARG A 159 -42.74 6.30 -12.26
CA ARG A 159 -41.87 5.67 -11.26
C ARG A 159 -40.40 5.80 -11.69
N PHE A 160 -39.68 6.80 -11.19
CA PHE A 160 -38.23 6.79 -11.19
C PHE A 160 -37.82 5.83 -10.08
N MET A 161 -37.90 4.54 -10.38
CA MET A 161 -36.97 3.62 -9.75
C MET A 161 -35.60 4.06 -10.23
N PHE A 162 -34.93 4.92 -9.46
CA PHE A 162 -33.48 4.89 -9.45
C PHE A 162 -33.14 3.47 -9.01
N LYS A 163 -33.01 2.54 -9.97
CA LYS A 163 -32.20 1.35 -9.76
C LYS A 163 -30.85 1.93 -9.41
N LYS A 164 -30.54 2.03 -8.11
CA LYS A 164 -29.16 2.24 -7.67
C LYS A 164 -28.38 1.21 -8.45
N LYS A 165 -27.54 1.64 -9.40
CA LYS A 165 -26.61 0.72 -10.01
C LYS A 165 -25.92 0.03 -8.83
N PRO A 166 -26.01 -1.31 -8.71
CA PRO A 166 -25.33 -2.01 -7.64
C PRO A 166 -23.88 -1.54 -7.68
N ARG A 167 -23.30 -1.19 -6.52
CA ARG A 167 -21.88 -0.87 -6.47
C ARG A 167 -21.15 -2.11 -6.96
N SER A 168 -20.59 -2.05 -8.16
CA SER A 168 -19.67 -3.07 -8.63
C SER A 168 -18.37 -2.91 -7.86
N THR A 169 -17.83 -4.03 -7.41
CA THR A 169 -16.44 -4.08 -6.94
C THR A 169 -15.60 -4.55 -8.11
N LEU A 170 -14.66 -3.71 -8.53
CA LEU A 170 -13.68 -4.08 -9.54
C LEU A 170 -12.76 -5.16 -8.95
N ASN A 171 -12.73 -6.34 -9.55
CA ASN A 171 -11.68 -7.30 -9.26
C ASN A 171 -10.39 -6.78 -9.90
N LYS A 172 -9.42 -6.41 -9.07
CA LYS A 172 -8.18 -5.77 -9.54
C LYS A 172 -7.38 -6.68 -10.46
N GLU A 173 -7.22 -7.95 -10.10
CA GLU A 173 -6.43 -8.92 -10.85
C GLU A 173 -7.06 -9.20 -12.22
N ALA A 174 -8.37 -9.47 -12.23
CA ALA A 174 -9.10 -9.68 -13.48
C ALA A 174 -9.10 -8.43 -14.38
N PHE A 175 -9.14 -7.23 -13.78
CA PHE A 175 -9.08 -5.97 -14.52
C PHE A 175 -7.70 -5.75 -15.15
N SER A 176 -6.62 -5.96 -14.38
CA SER A 176 -5.24 -5.83 -14.87
C SER A 176 -4.99 -6.79 -16.03
N SER A 177 -5.35 -8.07 -15.88
CA SER A 177 -5.16 -9.07 -16.95
C SER A 177 -5.99 -8.77 -18.20
N ALA A 178 -7.24 -8.32 -18.04
CA ALA A 178 -8.08 -7.94 -19.19
C ALA A 178 -7.53 -6.70 -19.92
N LEU A 179 -6.99 -5.74 -19.17
CA LEU A 179 -6.40 -4.54 -19.75
C LEU A 179 -5.08 -4.83 -20.47
N GLU A 180 -4.22 -5.70 -19.93
CA GLU A 180 -2.99 -6.18 -20.59
C GLU A 180 -3.29 -6.88 -21.92
N TYR A 181 -4.30 -7.76 -21.93
CA TYR A 181 -4.74 -8.42 -23.16
C TYR A 181 -5.23 -7.40 -24.21
N LEU A 182 -6.04 -6.43 -23.81
CA LEU A 182 -6.54 -5.38 -24.71
C LEU A 182 -5.41 -4.47 -25.21
N ALA A 183 -4.45 -4.12 -24.37
CA ALA A 183 -3.28 -3.34 -24.76
C ALA A 183 -2.38 -4.06 -25.77
N SER A 184 -2.32 -5.40 -25.72
CA SER A 184 -1.55 -6.19 -26.69
C SER A 184 -2.26 -6.41 -28.03
N SER A 185 -3.59 -6.27 -28.07
CA SER A 185 -4.43 -6.62 -29.23
C SER A 185 -5.10 -5.41 -29.91
N THR A 186 -5.01 -4.22 -29.32
CA THR A 186 -5.64 -3.00 -29.87
C THR A 186 -4.67 -1.82 -29.89
N ASP A 187 -4.79 -0.98 -30.90
CA ASP A 187 -4.07 0.30 -30.96
C ASP A 187 -4.64 1.25 -29.88
N LEU A 188 -3.75 1.74 -29.01
CA LEU A 188 -4.06 2.68 -27.92
C LEU A 188 -3.46 4.08 -28.18
N SER A 189 -3.17 4.41 -29.44
CA SER A 189 -2.55 5.68 -29.85
C SER A 189 -3.38 6.92 -29.52
N ASN A 190 -4.70 6.79 -29.35
CA ASN A 190 -5.57 7.90 -28.98
C ASN A 190 -6.39 7.67 -27.69
N TYR A 191 -6.75 8.79 -27.04
CA TYR A 191 -7.43 8.80 -25.75
C TYR A 191 -8.80 8.10 -25.78
N GLU A 192 -9.54 8.17 -26.90
CA GLU A 192 -10.84 7.52 -27.01
C GLU A 192 -10.73 5.99 -27.11
N GLN A 193 -9.70 5.47 -27.78
CA GLN A 193 -9.36 4.04 -27.78
C GLN A 193 -8.96 3.57 -26.38
N LEU A 194 -8.10 4.34 -25.69
CA LEU A 194 -7.71 4.06 -24.31
C LEU A 194 -8.91 4.00 -23.37
N LYS A 195 -9.82 4.97 -23.47
CA LYS A 195 -11.06 5.01 -22.70
C LYS A 195 -11.95 3.80 -22.97
N ARG A 196 -12.08 3.37 -24.23
CA ARG A 196 -12.83 2.16 -24.61
C ARG A 196 -12.22 0.90 -24.04
N ALA A 197 -10.90 0.75 -24.12
CA ALA A 197 -10.18 -0.41 -23.57
C ALA A 197 -10.35 -0.50 -22.04
N ILE A 198 -10.21 0.63 -21.33
CA ILE A 198 -10.44 0.70 -19.87
C ILE A 198 -11.89 0.34 -19.52
N ALA A 199 -12.87 0.83 -20.29
CA ALA A 199 -14.27 0.51 -20.07
C ALA A 199 -14.58 -0.98 -20.29
N LEU A 200 -14.04 -1.59 -21.34
CA LEU A 200 -14.22 -3.01 -21.64
C LEU A 200 -13.59 -3.91 -20.58
N ALA A 201 -12.35 -3.60 -20.16
CA ALA A 201 -11.68 -4.30 -19.07
C ALA A 201 -12.48 -4.18 -17.76
N ALA A 202 -13.03 -2.99 -17.48
CA ALA A 202 -13.82 -2.74 -16.29
C ALA A 202 -15.12 -3.54 -16.27
N ASP A 203 -15.83 -3.65 -17.40
CA ASP A 203 -17.07 -4.41 -17.49
C ASP A 203 -16.82 -5.92 -17.30
N GLY A 204 -15.74 -6.46 -17.88
CA GLY A 204 -15.36 -7.87 -17.69
C GLY A 204 -14.90 -8.21 -16.27
N ALA A 205 -14.26 -7.26 -15.58
CA ALA A 205 -13.71 -7.45 -14.24
C ALA A 205 -14.64 -7.02 -13.09
N SER A 206 -15.80 -6.43 -13.41
CA SER A 206 -16.74 -5.93 -12.41
C SER A 206 -17.75 -7.00 -11.99
N ALA A 207 -17.64 -7.46 -10.74
CA ALA A 207 -18.66 -8.32 -10.14
C ALA A 207 -19.70 -7.51 -9.37
N LYS A 208 -20.98 -7.94 -9.43
CA LYS A 208 -22.04 -7.37 -8.59
C LYS A 208 -21.78 -7.73 -7.13
N GLN A 209 -21.68 -6.71 -6.27
CA GLN A 209 -21.59 -6.93 -4.84
C GLN A 209 -22.93 -7.48 -4.31
N VAL A 210 -22.96 -8.76 -3.94
CA VAL A 210 -24.08 -9.32 -3.18
C VAL A 210 -23.95 -8.80 -1.75
N LYS A 211 -24.83 -7.89 -1.35
CA LYS A 211 -24.91 -7.47 0.06
C LYS A 211 -25.53 -8.62 0.85
N GLU A 212 -24.70 -9.36 1.57
CA GLU A 212 -25.22 -10.26 2.60
C GLU A 212 -25.99 -9.46 3.66
N SER A 213 -27.19 -9.94 3.98
CA SER A 213 -28.03 -9.34 5.01
C SER A 213 -27.31 -9.37 6.36
N HIS A 214 -27.28 -8.24 7.06
CA HIS A 214 -26.71 -8.16 8.42
C HIS A 214 -27.52 -8.90 9.49
N ILE A 215 -28.68 -9.45 9.09
CA ILE A 215 -29.62 -10.16 9.94
C ILE A 215 -29.80 -11.54 9.32
N SER A 216 -29.57 -12.59 10.11
CA SER A 216 -29.75 -13.96 9.65
C SER A 216 -31.23 -14.27 9.38
N GLU A 217 -31.48 -15.30 8.57
CA GLU A 217 -32.85 -15.74 8.28
C GLU A 217 -33.60 -16.16 9.55
N GLY A 218 -32.90 -16.80 10.50
CA GLY A 218 -33.45 -17.14 11.82
C GLY A 218 -33.90 -15.90 12.60
N THR A 219 -33.07 -14.85 12.64
CA THR A 219 -33.42 -13.58 13.30
C THR A 219 -34.60 -12.88 12.62
N ARG A 220 -34.70 -12.94 11.28
CA ARG A 220 -35.87 -12.40 10.54
C ARG A 220 -37.15 -13.15 10.89
N LYS A 221 -37.12 -14.48 10.92
CA LYS A 221 -38.27 -15.31 11.33
C LYS A 221 -38.70 -15.01 12.76
N LEU A 222 -37.75 -14.78 13.68
CA LEU A 222 -38.05 -14.36 15.06
C LEU A 222 -38.67 -12.94 15.11
N TYR A 223 -38.21 -12.01 14.27
CA TYR A 223 -38.81 -10.69 14.12
C TYR A 223 -40.25 -10.76 13.61
N GLU A 224 -40.50 -11.57 12.58
CA GLU A 224 -41.83 -11.78 12.00
C GLU A 224 -42.76 -12.50 12.99
N CYS A 225 -42.26 -13.47 13.75
CA CYS A 225 -42.99 -14.14 14.83
C CYS A 225 -43.39 -13.14 15.92
N ARG A 226 -42.42 -12.36 16.42
CA ARG A 226 -42.67 -11.31 17.43
C ARG A 226 -43.65 -10.25 16.93
N HIS A 227 -43.53 -9.86 15.66
CA HIS A 227 -44.43 -8.89 15.03
C HIS A 227 -45.86 -9.43 14.94
N ARG A 228 -46.05 -10.70 14.53
CA ARG A 228 -47.37 -11.36 14.53
C ARG A 228 -48.00 -11.40 15.93
N LEU A 229 -47.21 -11.77 16.95
CA LEU A 229 -47.67 -11.80 18.34
C LEU A 229 -48.03 -10.40 18.89
N LEU A 230 -47.42 -9.31 18.38
CA LEU A 230 -47.78 -7.95 18.78
C LEU A 230 -49.14 -7.49 18.25
N HIS A 231 -49.65 -8.10 17.18
CA HIS A 231 -50.91 -7.75 16.53
C HIS A 231 -52.10 -8.61 17.00
N GLN A 232 -51.87 -9.60 17.87
CA GLN A 232 -52.91 -10.39 18.52
C GLN A 232 -53.19 -9.82 19.93
N LEU A 233 -54.40 -9.32 20.16
CA LEU A 233 -54.80 -8.62 21.39
C LEU A 233 -54.66 -9.46 22.68
N SER A 234 -54.67 -10.79 22.57
CA SER A 234 -54.52 -11.74 23.69
C SER A 234 -53.08 -12.24 23.94
N ALA A 235 -52.13 -11.93 23.05
CA ALA A 235 -50.82 -12.58 23.01
C ALA A 235 -49.70 -11.85 23.80
N ARG A 236 -49.99 -10.70 24.42
CA ARG A 236 -49.04 -10.05 25.34
C ARG A 236 -48.99 -10.71 26.72
N SER A 237 -50.01 -11.49 27.06
CA SER A 237 -50.18 -12.21 28.33
C SER A 237 -49.74 -13.68 28.29
N THR A 238 -49.35 -14.20 27.12
CA THR A 238 -48.86 -15.58 26.96
C THR A 238 -47.34 -15.68 27.14
N VAL A 239 -46.88 -16.81 27.68
CA VAL A 239 -45.45 -17.14 27.91
C VAL A 239 -44.61 -17.07 26.63
N GLU A 240 -45.24 -17.26 25.47
CA GLU A 240 -44.59 -17.24 24.16
C GLU A 240 -43.94 -15.90 23.82
N PHE A 241 -44.56 -14.76 24.17
CA PHE A 241 -44.04 -13.44 23.79
C PHE A 241 -42.71 -13.09 24.49
N PRO A 242 -42.54 -13.30 25.81
CA PRO A 242 -41.24 -13.20 26.49
C PRO A 242 -40.18 -14.13 25.92
N VAL A 243 -40.54 -15.38 25.59
CA VAL A 243 -39.62 -16.40 25.05
C VAL A 243 -39.11 -15.99 23.67
N VAL A 244 -40.00 -15.64 22.74
CA VAL A 244 -39.62 -15.17 21.40
C VAL A 244 -38.81 -13.87 21.47
N SER A 245 -39.17 -12.96 22.37
CA SER A 245 -38.41 -11.72 22.57
C SER A 245 -37.00 -11.96 23.14
N LYS A 246 -36.82 -12.97 24.01
CA LYS A 246 -35.51 -13.38 24.52
C LYS A 246 -34.66 -14.02 23.43
N ALA A 247 -35.23 -14.99 22.70
CA ALA A 247 -34.57 -15.65 21.56
C ALA A 247 -34.15 -14.63 20.49
N LEU A 248 -34.99 -13.61 20.22
CA LEU A 248 -34.65 -12.55 19.28
C LEU A 248 -33.44 -11.72 19.73
N ARG A 249 -33.35 -11.37 21.02
CA ARG A 249 -32.20 -10.62 21.55
C ARG A 249 -30.90 -11.43 21.47
N GLU A 250 -30.96 -12.71 21.80
CA GLU A 250 -29.81 -13.63 21.72
C GLU A 250 -29.36 -13.83 20.27
N SER A 251 -30.30 -14.07 19.35
CA SER A 251 -30.02 -14.24 17.93
C SER A 251 -29.45 -12.96 17.30
N LEU A 252 -29.98 -11.78 17.68
CA LEU A 252 -29.44 -10.50 17.24
C LEU A 252 -28.02 -10.24 17.79
N LYS A 253 -27.74 -10.64 19.04
CA LYS A 253 -26.39 -10.55 19.61
C LYS A 253 -25.40 -11.42 18.84
N ALA A 254 -25.77 -12.66 18.52
CA ALA A 254 -24.95 -13.56 17.71
C ALA A 254 -24.71 -13.01 16.28
N ASP A 255 -25.72 -12.38 15.65
CA ASP A 255 -25.56 -11.71 14.36
C ASP A 255 -24.57 -10.53 14.42
N ILE A 256 -24.58 -9.75 15.50
CA ILE A 256 -23.64 -8.66 15.73
C ILE A 256 -22.20 -9.20 15.92
N GLU A 257 -22.03 -10.26 16.72
CA GLU A 257 -20.73 -10.88 16.96
C GLU A 257 -20.12 -11.48 15.68
N ARG A 258 -20.91 -12.22 14.89
CA ARG A 258 -20.48 -12.72 13.58
C ARG A 258 -19.98 -11.60 12.67
N LYS A 259 -20.68 -10.47 12.66
CA LYS A 259 -20.28 -9.29 11.88
C LYS A 259 -18.97 -8.68 12.38
N HIS A 260 -18.78 -8.59 13.70
CA HIS A 260 -17.54 -8.09 14.27
C HIS A 260 -16.35 -8.98 13.89
N LEU A 261 -16.52 -10.31 13.98
CA LEU A 261 -15.51 -11.30 13.58
C LEU A 261 -15.20 -11.25 12.09
N SER A 262 -16.22 -11.19 11.22
CA SER A 262 -16.04 -11.09 9.77
C SER A 262 -15.23 -9.85 9.37
N ARG A 263 -15.47 -8.70 10.00
CA ARG A 263 -14.68 -7.47 9.76
C ARG A 263 -13.24 -7.58 10.21
N ILE A 264 -12.98 -8.27 11.33
CA ILE A 264 -11.62 -8.53 11.81
C ILE A 264 -10.91 -9.47 10.86
N HIS A 265 -11.56 -10.56 10.44
CA HIS A 265 -11.04 -11.51 9.47
C HIS A 265 -10.70 -10.82 8.14
N GLN A 266 -11.60 -9.95 7.64
CA GLN A 266 -11.33 -9.15 6.44
C GLN A 266 -10.15 -8.19 6.62
N ALA A 267 -9.98 -7.60 7.80
CA ALA A 267 -8.82 -6.73 8.06
C ALA A 267 -7.51 -7.52 8.05
N ILE A 268 -7.51 -8.72 8.65
CA ILE A 268 -6.35 -9.64 8.64
C ILE A 268 -6.01 -10.05 7.21
N SER A 269 -7.00 -10.54 6.44
CA SER A 269 -6.77 -11.03 5.07
C SER A 269 -6.38 -9.93 4.08
N SER A 270 -6.73 -8.67 4.35
CA SER A 270 -6.38 -7.52 3.50
C SER A 270 -5.19 -6.70 4.02
N GLY A 271 -4.45 -7.19 5.02
CA GLY A 271 -3.29 -6.49 5.60
C GLY A 271 -3.62 -5.14 6.24
N ARG A 272 -4.89 -4.91 6.60
CA ARG A 272 -5.35 -3.65 7.21
C ARG A 272 -5.25 -3.72 8.73
N SER A 273 -5.06 -2.55 9.35
CA SER A 273 -4.92 -2.43 10.80
C SER A 273 -6.09 -3.07 11.57
N ILE A 274 -5.78 -4.14 12.31
CA ILE A 274 -6.71 -4.81 13.24
C ILE A 274 -7.19 -3.82 14.31
N ARG A 275 -6.31 -2.94 14.79
CA ARG A 275 -6.64 -1.88 15.77
C ARG A 275 -7.76 -0.97 15.26
N LYS A 276 -7.72 -0.56 13.99
CA LYS A 276 -8.75 0.27 13.36
C LYS A 276 -10.07 -0.49 13.20
N ALA A 277 -10.02 -1.77 12.83
CA ALA A 277 -11.19 -2.64 12.73
C ALA A 277 -11.88 -2.83 14.11
N LEU A 278 -11.09 -3.09 15.16
CA LEU A 278 -11.57 -3.18 16.55
C LEU A 278 -12.18 -1.86 17.03
N GLN A 279 -11.61 -0.71 16.64
CA GLN A 279 -12.13 0.60 17.01
C GLN A 279 -13.47 0.91 16.33
N THR A 280 -13.67 0.50 15.08
CA THR A 280 -14.98 0.59 14.40
C THR A 280 -16.02 -0.42 14.89
N ASN A 281 -15.60 -1.48 15.61
CA ASN A 281 -16.50 -2.44 16.25
C ASN A 281 -16.94 -1.98 17.66
N LYS A 282 -16.39 -0.88 18.20
CA LYS A 282 -16.87 -0.30 19.46
C LYS A 282 -18.20 0.42 19.22
N THR A 283 -19.27 -0.09 19.84
CA THR A 283 -20.63 0.48 19.77
C THR A 283 -20.81 1.76 20.59
N TYR A 284 -19.79 2.17 21.36
CA TYR A 284 -19.81 3.40 22.15
C TYR A 284 -18.39 3.97 22.30
N THR A 285 -18.19 5.23 21.90
CA THR A 285 -17.05 6.02 22.35
C THR A 285 -17.36 6.52 23.76
N ARG A 286 -16.57 6.11 24.76
CA ARG A 286 -16.63 6.76 26.07
C ARG A 286 -16.25 8.23 25.86
N PRO A 287 -17.05 9.19 26.36
CA PRO A 287 -16.69 10.60 26.29
C PRO A 287 -15.35 10.82 27.02
N LEU A 288 -14.51 11.70 26.46
CA LEU A 288 -13.28 12.15 27.12
C LEU A 288 -13.65 12.81 28.44
N LYS A 289 -13.35 12.14 29.55
CA LYS A 289 -13.68 12.63 30.90
C LYS A 289 -12.67 13.64 31.42
N GLN A 290 -11.43 13.61 30.89
CA GLN A 290 -10.34 14.44 31.37
C GLN A 290 -9.40 14.81 30.22
N LEU A 291 -8.94 16.07 30.20
CA LEU A 291 -7.97 16.57 29.22
C LEU A 291 -6.97 17.50 29.95
N LYS A 292 -5.67 17.30 29.73
CA LYS A 292 -4.63 18.12 30.36
C LYS A 292 -4.44 19.41 29.55
N ARG A 293 -4.44 20.56 30.22
CA ARG A 293 -4.17 21.89 29.66
C ARG A 293 -2.66 22.10 29.48
N ASN A 294 -2.29 23.08 28.66
CA ASN A 294 -0.88 23.45 28.42
C ASN A 294 -0.17 23.98 29.68
N ASP A 295 -0.92 24.53 30.64
CA ASP A 295 -0.42 24.98 31.95
C ASP A 295 -0.22 23.84 32.97
N GLY A 296 -0.49 22.59 32.57
CA GLY A 296 -0.33 21.41 33.43
C GLY A 296 -1.58 21.00 34.22
N THR A 297 -2.63 21.81 34.25
CA THR A 297 -3.90 21.51 34.95
C THR A 297 -4.78 20.52 34.17
N ILE A 298 -5.73 19.86 34.84
CA ILE A 298 -6.60 18.83 34.22
C ILE A 298 -8.04 19.33 34.18
N ALA A 299 -8.59 19.51 32.97
CA ALA A 299 -10.01 19.72 32.73
C ALA A 299 -10.78 18.43 33.07
N ARG A 300 -11.82 18.52 33.92
CA ARG A 300 -12.58 17.35 34.42
C ARG A 300 -14.07 17.37 34.06
N THR A 301 -14.57 18.48 33.55
CA THR A 301 -15.97 18.64 33.11
C THR A 301 -16.06 18.70 31.59
N SER A 302 -17.22 18.37 31.01
CA SER A 302 -17.41 18.40 29.56
C SER A 302 -17.20 19.81 28.98
N ALA A 303 -17.62 20.84 29.70
CA ALA A 303 -17.45 22.24 29.30
C ALA A 303 -15.96 22.66 29.32
N ASP A 304 -15.21 22.22 30.33
CA ASP A 304 -13.77 22.50 30.41
C ASP A 304 -12.99 21.80 29.30
N VAL A 305 -13.35 20.55 28.97
CA VAL A 305 -12.73 19.80 27.86
C VAL A 305 -13.03 20.49 26.53
N GLU A 306 -14.25 20.98 26.32
CA GLU A 306 -14.62 21.76 25.13
C GLU A 306 -13.81 23.05 25.02
N ALA A 307 -13.66 23.81 26.11
CA ALA A 307 -12.87 25.03 26.14
C ALA A 307 -11.40 24.78 25.78
N VAL A 308 -10.78 23.71 26.32
CA VAL A 308 -9.38 23.36 26.03
C VAL A 308 -9.18 22.95 24.57
N VAL A 309 -10.14 22.20 24.00
CA VAL A 309 -10.10 21.84 22.57
C VAL A 309 -10.27 23.09 21.70
N GLN A 310 -11.16 24.00 22.09
CA GLN A 310 -11.39 25.25 21.37
C GLN A 310 -10.14 26.14 21.37
N ASP A 311 -9.48 26.31 22.51
CA ASP A 311 -8.23 27.07 22.61
C ASP A 311 -7.10 26.45 21.78
N PHE A 312 -6.96 25.11 21.80
CA PHE A 312 -5.98 24.41 20.96
C PHE A 312 -6.21 24.65 19.47
N VAL A 313 -7.46 24.52 19.02
CA VAL A 313 -7.83 24.73 17.61
C VAL A 313 -7.64 26.20 17.22
N ASN A 314 -8.06 27.14 18.06
CA ASN A 314 -7.88 28.57 17.81
C ASN A 314 -6.39 28.94 17.68
N ASN A 315 -5.53 28.41 18.53
CA ASN A 315 -4.08 28.62 18.43
C ASN A 315 -3.45 27.92 17.22
N LEU A 316 -3.96 26.75 16.83
CA LEU A 316 -3.48 26.01 15.67
C LEU A 316 -3.84 26.71 14.35
N PHE A 317 -4.96 27.42 14.31
CA PHE A 317 -5.48 28.11 13.12
C PHE A 317 -5.37 29.64 13.17
N SER A 318 -4.81 30.21 14.24
CA SER A 318 -4.41 31.62 14.28
C SER A 318 -3.17 31.81 13.42
N SER A 319 -3.37 32.04 12.12
CA SER A 319 -2.30 32.34 11.17
C SER A 319 -1.61 33.65 11.53
N THR A 320 -0.29 33.62 11.66
CA THR A 320 0.59 34.81 11.75
C THR A 320 1.27 35.12 10.42
N THR A 321 0.90 34.47 9.31
CA THR A 321 1.56 34.65 8.01
C THR A 321 0.72 35.53 7.08
N PRO A 322 1.18 36.75 6.75
CA PRO A 322 0.55 37.56 5.72
C PRO A 322 1.18 37.25 4.35
N SER A 323 0.49 36.43 3.54
CA SER A 323 0.44 36.58 2.07
C SER A 323 -0.33 35.43 1.42
N LEU A 324 -1.33 35.77 0.61
CA LEU A 324 -1.84 34.87 -0.43
C LEU A 324 -0.85 34.88 -1.61
N PRO A 325 -0.55 33.72 -2.25
CA PRO A 325 0.26 33.72 -3.46
C PRO A 325 -0.49 34.43 -4.60
N GLN A 326 0.21 35.33 -5.29
CA GLN A 326 -0.25 35.90 -6.56
C GLN A 326 -0.47 34.80 -7.59
N VAL A 327 -1.58 34.88 -8.32
CA VAL A 327 -1.81 34.07 -9.52
C VAL A 327 -0.88 34.58 -10.60
N LEU A 328 0.11 33.76 -10.99
CA LEU A 328 0.90 33.98 -12.19
C LEU A 328 -0.01 33.74 -13.41
N GLN A 329 -0.37 34.82 -14.09
CA GLN A 329 -0.84 34.76 -15.47
C GLN A 329 0.39 34.70 -16.38
N GLY A 330 0.69 33.51 -16.88
CA GLY A 330 1.71 33.26 -17.88
C GLY A 330 1.53 31.87 -18.45
N CYS A 331 1.23 31.77 -19.75
CA CYS A 331 1.29 30.51 -20.49
C CYS A 331 2.77 30.25 -20.78
N GLU A 332 3.47 29.60 -19.85
CA GLU A 332 4.77 29.00 -20.15
C GLU A 332 4.56 27.68 -20.91
N ASP A 333 5.43 27.39 -21.87
CA ASP A 333 5.50 26.08 -22.50
C ASP A 333 5.80 25.04 -21.42
N LEU A 334 4.76 24.27 -21.07
CA LEU A 334 4.85 23.24 -20.05
C LEU A 334 5.84 22.16 -20.51
N PRO A 335 6.83 21.79 -19.68
CA PRO A 335 7.66 20.65 -19.98
C PRO A 335 6.78 19.39 -20.08
N PRO A 336 7.18 18.41 -20.91
CA PRO A 336 6.43 17.17 -21.05
C PRO A 336 6.32 16.47 -19.70
N ILE A 337 5.10 16.05 -19.36
CA ILE A 337 4.79 15.35 -18.10
C ILE A 337 5.66 14.09 -18.02
N LEU A 338 6.50 14.01 -16.99
CA LEU A 338 7.37 12.85 -16.80
C LEU A 338 6.56 11.66 -16.27
N PRO A 339 6.88 10.42 -16.67
CA PRO A 339 6.25 9.23 -16.11
C PRO A 339 6.34 9.13 -14.58
N ARG A 340 7.40 9.71 -13.98
CA ARG A 340 7.56 9.80 -12.51
C ARG A 340 6.51 10.70 -11.87
N GLU A 341 6.14 11.81 -12.51
CA GLU A 341 5.12 12.74 -12.02
C GLU A 341 3.74 12.09 -12.04
N VAL A 342 3.41 11.37 -13.12
CA VAL A 342 2.19 10.57 -13.23
C VAL A 342 2.15 9.51 -12.12
N ARG A 343 3.25 8.77 -11.89
CA ARG A 343 3.34 7.78 -10.80
C ARG A 343 3.16 8.41 -9.42
N ASN A 344 3.77 9.58 -9.18
CA ASN A 344 3.64 10.32 -7.93
C ASN A 344 2.20 10.81 -7.72
N ALA A 345 1.57 11.35 -8.75
CA ALA A 345 0.17 11.77 -8.73
C ALA A 345 -0.76 10.59 -8.39
N LEU A 346 -0.61 9.45 -9.10
CA LEU A 346 -1.38 8.23 -8.84
C LEU A 346 -1.19 7.71 -7.40
N SER A 347 0.01 7.82 -6.84
CA SER A 347 0.28 7.40 -5.45
C SER A 347 -0.42 8.25 -4.39
N LYS A 348 -0.70 9.52 -4.71
CA LYS A 348 -1.36 10.48 -3.81
C LYS A 348 -2.88 10.49 -3.98
N MET A 349 -3.41 9.84 -5.00
CA MET A 349 -4.85 9.83 -5.29
C MET A 349 -5.64 9.02 -4.26
N LYS A 350 -6.78 9.57 -3.83
CA LYS A 350 -7.69 8.94 -2.87
C LYS A 350 -8.73 8.09 -3.60
N VAL A 351 -8.79 6.82 -3.21
CA VAL A 351 -9.78 5.83 -3.67
C VAL A 351 -11.20 6.21 -3.19
N GLY A 352 -12.23 5.84 -3.94
CA GLY A 352 -13.64 6.03 -3.58
C GLY A 352 -14.23 7.38 -3.98
N LYS A 353 -13.57 8.10 -4.89
CA LYS A 353 -14.05 9.37 -5.45
C LYS A 353 -14.93 9.11 -6.68
N ALA A 354 -15.84 10.04 -6.95
CA ALA A 354 -16.65 9.97 -8.16
C ALA A 354 -15.73 10.12 -9.39
N PRO A 355 -15.93 9.31 -10.45
CA PRO A 355 -15.16 9.47 -11.67
C PRO A 355 -15.51 10.80 -12.36
N GLY A 356 -14.62 11.25 -13.25
CA GLY A 356 -14.86 12.38 -14.12
C GLY A 356 -15.88 12.09 -15.23
N PRO A 357 -16.07 13.02 -16.19
CA PRO A 357 -16.97 12.84 -17.34
C PRO A 357 -16.64 11.63 -18.22
N ASP A 358 -15.40 11.16 -18.15
CA ASP A 358 -14.89 9.97 -18.84
C ASP A 358 -15.31 8.64 -18.17
N ASN A 359 -15.93 8.68 -16.98
CA ASN A 359 -16.25 7.54 -16.13
C ASN A 359 -15.04 6.69 -15.68
N ILE A 360 -13.82 7.21 -15.81
CA ILE A 360 -12.61 6.52 -15.35
C ILE A 360 -12.45 6.77 -13.86
N THR A 361 -12.45 5.70 -13.07
CA THR A 361 -12.29 5.79 -11.61
C THR A 361 -10.82 5.75 -11.22
N VAL A 362 -10.48 6.34 -10.07
CA VAL A 362 -9.13 6.26 -9.47
C VAL A 362 -8.75 4.79 -9.23
N GLU A 363 -9.71 3.94 -8.90
CA GLU A 363 -9.57 2.50 -8.76
C GLU A 363 -9.09 1.84 -10.04
N MET A 364 -9.65 2.21 -11.20
CA MET A 364 -9.22 1.69 -12.50
C MET A 364 -7.79 2.12 -12.81
N LEU A 365 -7.43 3.39 -12.56
CA LEU A 365 -6.07 3.89 -12.79
C LEU A 365 -5.04 3.25 -11.86
N ILE A 366 -5.39 3.06 -10.58
CA ILE A 366 -4.52 2.38 -9.61
C ILE A 366 -4.44 0.88 -9.87
N SER A 367 -5.47 0.26 -10.44
CA SER A 367 -5.44 -1.17 -10.78
C SER A 367 -4.75 -1.42 -12.13
N ALA A 368 -4.76 -0.43 -13.03
CA ALA A 368 -3.92 -0.39 -14.22
C ALA A 368 -2.44 -0.13 -13.89
N LYS A 369 -2.13 0.35 -12.67
CA LYS A 369 -0.77 0.36 -12.16
C LYS A 369 -0.36 -1.10 -11.98
N SER A 370 0.52 -1.58 -12.85
CA SER A 370 1.25 -2.82 -12.64
C SER A 370 1.91 -2.75 -11.25
N SER A 371 1.33 -3.46 -10.28
CA SER A 371 1.79 -3.38 -8.89
C SER A 371 3.16 -4.02 -8.68
N HIS A 372 3.66 -4.73 -9.68
CA HIS A 372 5.06 -5.08 -9.89
C HIS A 372 5.28 -5.21 -11.38
N SER A 373 5.65 -4.13 -12.07
CA SER A 373 6.15 -4.32 -13.40
C SER A 373 7.65 -4.58 -13.39
N PHE A 374 7.99 -5.79 -13.78
CA PHE A 374 9.24 -6.10 -14.47
C PHE A 374 9.28 -5.41 -15.87
N GLU A 375 8.55 -4.32 -16.11
CA GLU A 375 8.53 -3.54 -17.38
C GLU A 375 9.90 -2.92 -17.66
N GLY A 376 10.77 -2.78 -16.64
CA GLY A 376 12.18 -2.43 -16.79
C GLY A 376 13.14 -3.61 -16.66
N THR A 377 12.65 -4.85 -16.62
CA THR A 377 13.49 -6.04 -16.56
C THR A 377 13.94 -6.41 -17.95
N GLU A 378 15.25 -6.54 -18.08
CA GLU A 378 15.89 -6.97 -19.30
C GLU A 378 16.62 -8.29 -19.05
N VAL A 379 16.55 -9.20 -20.04
CA VAL A 379 17.40 -10.39 -20.06
C VAL A 379 18.78 -9.97 -20.53
N LEU A 380 19.74 -9.91 -19.61
CA LEU A 380 21.12 -9.55 -19.94
C LEU A 380 21.84 -10.63 -20.75
N GLY A 381 21.43 -11.90 -20.65
CA GLY A 381 21.95 -12.99 -21.46
C GLY A 381 21.40 -14.34 -21.02
N VAL A 382 21.70 -15.36 -21.82
CA VAL A 382 21.27 -16.75 -21.57
C VAL A 382 22.50 -17.64 -21.55
N VAL A 383 22.68 -18.38 -20.46
CA VAL A 383 23.71 -19.40 -20.34
C VAL A 383 23.04 -20.77 -20.34
N PRO A 384 23.30 -21.63 -21.35
CA PRO A 384 22.79 -22.99 -21.34
C PRO A 384 23.30 -23.78 -20.14
N ALA A 385 22.42 -24.56 -19.51
CA ALA A 385 22.82 -25.54 -18.50
C ALA A 385 23.72 -26.61 -19.13
N THR A 386 24.69 -27.12 -18.37
CA THR A 386 25.59 -28.19 -18.85
C THR A 386 24.81 -29.47 -19.18
N ASP A 387 23.78 -29.78 -18.39
CA ASP A 387 22.76 -30.78 -18.73
C ASP A 387 21.35 -30.14 -18.71
N PRO A 388 20.72 -29.91 -19.88
CA PRO A 388 19.37 -29.37 -19.97
C PRO A 388 18.27 -30.23 -19.33
N ARG A 389 18.50 -31.53 -19.14
CA ARG A 389 17.54 -32.43 -18.46
C ARG A 389 17.70 -32.41 -16.94
N ALA A 390 18.84 -31.90 -16.47
CA ALA A 390 19.24 -31.83 -15.06
C ALA A 390 19.89 -30.46 -14.73
N PRO A 391 19.16 -29.33 -14.87
CA PRO A 391 19.67 -28.03 -14.49
C PRO A 391 20.03 -27.97 -12.99
N CYS A 392 21.07 -27.21 -12.68
CA CYS A 392 21.49 -26.93 -11.31
C CYS A 392 20.45 -26.07 -10.57
N TYR A 393 20.28 -26.32 -9.28
CA TYR A 393 19.59 -25.39 -8.39
C TYR A 393 20.54 -24.23 -8.01
N PHE A 394 20.10 -22.99 -8.25
CA PHE A 394 20.83 -21.78 -7.84
C PHE A 394 20.03 -21.06 -6.78
N HIS A 395 20.63 -20.85 -5.61
CA HIS A 395 20.01 -20.10 -4.51
C HIS A 395 20.44 -18.61 -4.51
N SER A 396 21.71 -18.36 -4.82
CA SER A 396 22.28 -17.01 -4.97
C SER A 396 23.41 -17.01 -6.00
N PHE A 397 23.99 -15.84 -6.28
CA PHE A 397 25.13 -15.69 -7.19
C PHE A 397 26.05 -14.56 -6.71
N GLY A 398 27.32 -14.62 -7.10
CA GLY A 398 28.31 -13.57 -6.84
C GLY A 398 28.11 -12.38 -7.79
N LEU A 399 28.18 -11.16 -7.25
CA LEU A 399 28.03 -9.92 -7.99
C LEU A 399 29.28 -9.04 -7.86
N THR A 400 29.93 -8.77 -8.97
CA THR A 400 31.04 -7.80 -9.06
C THR A 400 30.61 -6.58 -9.88
N GLN A 401 31.53 -5.63 -10.06
CA GLN A 401 31.27 -4.45 -10.88
C GLN A 401 30.96 -4.83 -12.33
N ASN A 402 31.71 -5.78 -12.90
CA ASN A 402 31.66 -6.14 -14.32
C ASN A 402 31.18 -7.58 -14.60
N TYR A 403 31.06 -8.42 -13.57
CA TYR A 403 30.70 -9.83 -13.74
C TYR A 403 29.63 -10.33 -12.76
N PHE A 404 28.80 -11.26 -13.23
CA PHE A 404 28.11 -12.22 -12.38
C PHE A 404 28.91 -13.52 -12.31
N VAL A 405 28.95 -14.14 -11.13
CA VAL A 405 29.60 -15.45 -10.93
C VAL A 405 28.57 -16.43 -10.40
N LEU A 406 28.35 -17.54 -11.11
CA LEU A 406 27.42 -18.59 -10.71
C LEU A 406 28.16 -19.92 -10.57
N PHE A 407 27.83 -20.68 -9.54
CA PHE A 407 28.35 -22.04 -9.34
C PHE A 407 27.32 -23.07 -9.79
N GLU A 408 27.53 -23.66 -10.96
CA GLU A 408 26.73 -24.79 -11.42
C GLU A 408 27.20 -26.06 -10.69
N SER A 409 26.63 -26.26 -9.50
CA SER A 409 26.95 -27.34 -8.57
C SER A 409 26.41 -28.73 -9.00
N PRO A 410 26.80 -29.80 -8.29
CA PRO A 410 26.20 -31.13 -8.41
C PRO A 410 24.72 -31.23 -7.97
N GLN A 411 24.16 -30.23 -7.29
CA GLN A 411 22.76 -30.26 -6.87
C GLN A 411 21.83 -29.96 -8.05
N ARG A 412 21.28 -31.03 -8.65
CA ARG A 412 20.49 -31.00 -9.89
C ARG A 412 18.99 -31.12 -9.65
N THR A 413 18.21 -30.71 -10.65
CA THR A 413 16.76 -30.88 -10.71
C THR A 413 16.37 -31.71 -11.93
N ASN A 414 15.75 -32.87 -11.74
CA ASN A 414 15.26 -33.70 -12.82
C ASN A 414 14.02 -33.06 -13.48
N VAL A 415 14.19 -32.50 -14.69
CA VAL A 415 13.11 -31.80 -15.42
C VAL A 415 11.94 -32.73 -15.73
N MET A 416 12.19 -34.00 -16.02
CA MET A 416 11.13 -34.94 -16.34
C MET A 416 10.24 -35.23 -15.12
N LYS A 417 10.85 -35.48 -13.96
CA LYS A 417 10.10 -35.58 -12.69
C LYS A 417 9.34 -34.29 -12.39
N LEU A 418 9.96 -33.13 -12.63
CA LEU A 418 9.35 -31.83 -12.39
C LEU A 418 8.10 -31.60 -13.25
N CYS A 419 8.15 -31.92 -14.55
CA CYS A 419 7.04 -31.79 -15.49
C CYS A 419 5.86 -32.70 -15.11
N PHE A 420 6.12 -33.93 -14.67
CA PHE A 420 5.09 -34.90 -14.28
C PHE A 420 4.74 -34.87 -12.79
N ARG A 421 5.26 -33.90 -12.03
CA ARG A 421 5.13 -33.81 -10.57
C ARG A 421 3.68 -33.92 -10.08
N LYS A 422 2.77 -33.14 -10.68
CA LYS A 422 1.35 -33.11 -10.31
C LYS A 422 0.64 -34.44 -10.57
N PHE A 423 1.02 -35.15 -11.63
CA PHE A 423 0.43 -36.44 -11.99
C PHE A 423 0.91 -37.57 -11.07
N ARG A 424 2.17 -37.51 -10.63
CA ARG A 424 2.80 -38.54 -9.79
C ARG A 424 2.63 -38.30 -8.29
N GLY A 425 2.07 -37.16 -7.88
CA GLY A 425 1.88 -36.81 -6.48
C GLY A 425 3.18 -36.58 -5.70
N ILE A 426 4.28 -36.24 -6.38
CA ILE A 426 5.60 -36.02 -5.75
C ILE A 426 5.83 -34.51 -5.48
N SER A 427 6.73 -34.17 -4.56
CA SER A 427 7.08 -32.80 -4.19
C SER A 427 8.15 -32.20 -5.11
N PHE A 428 8.48 -30.91 -4.92
CA PHE A 428 9.62 -30.30 -5.61
C PHE A 428 10.95 -30.91 -5.14
N ASN A 429 11.07 -31.22 -3.84
CA ASN A 429 12.25 -31.84 -3.27
C ASN A 429 12.55 -33.21 -3.91
N ASP A 430 11.52 -34.01 -4.20
CA ASP A 430 11.65 -35.32 -4.87
C ASP A 430 12.17 -35.24 -6.32
N CYS A 431 12.13 -34.03 -6.90
CA CYS A 431 12.67 -33.75 -8.23
C CYS A 431 14.16 -33.37 -8.15
N MET A 432 14.68 -33.00 -6.98
CA MET A 432 16.07 -32.62 -6.80
C MET A 432 16.93 -33.82 -6.40
N TYR A 433 18.21 -33.79 -6.76
CA TYR A 433 19.18 -34.80 -6.35
C TYR A 433 20.63 -34.31 -6.47
N TRP A 434 21.51 -34.88 -5.65
CA TRP A 434 22.95 -34.73 -5.82
C TRP A 434 23.49 -35.69 -6.90
N ASP A 435 24.17 -35.15 -7.90
CA ASP A 435 24.84 -35.95 -8.94
C ASP A 435 26.31 -36.22 -8.58
N GLU A 436 26.60 -37.43 -8.09
CA GLU A 436 27.93 -37.87 -7.67
C GLU A 436 29.01 -37.82 -8.76
N LYS A 437 28.61 -37.71 -10.04
CA LYS A 437 29.56 -37.63 -11.16
C LYS A 437 29.82 -36.19 -11.60
N ALA A 438 29.04 -35.24 -11.14
CA ALA A 438 29.16 -33.85 -11.52
C ALA A 438 30.27 -33.15 -10.72
N ILE A 439 30.98 -32.27 -11.39
CA ILE A 439 31.88 -31.28 -10.76
C ILE A 439 31.18 -29.92 -10.72
N THR A 440 31.77 -28.96 -10.01
CA THR A 440 31.27 -27.58 -10.01
C THR A 440 31.82 -26.82 -11.22
N ASN A 441 30.96 -26.33 -12.10
CA ASN A 441 31.37 -25.38 -13.14
C ASN A 441 31.19 -23.94 -12.63
N VAL A 442 32.25 -23.13 -12.73
CA VAL A 442 32.22 -21.72 -12.35
C VAL A 442 31.89 -20.90 -13.60
N ILE A 443 30.66 -20.39 -13.66
CA ILE A 443 30.18 -19.58 -14.77
C ILE A 443 30.45 -18.12 -14.45
N VAL A 444 31.32 -17.50 -15.25
CA VAL A 444 31.54 -16.05 -15.21
C VAL A 444 30.83 -15.41 -16.38
N PHE A 445 29.93 -14.48 -16.10
CA PHE A 445 29.15 -13.74 -17.09
C PHE A 445 29.52 -12.26 -17.04
N ASP A 446 30.05 -11.72 -18.12
CA ASP A 446 30.36 -10.30 -18.26
C ASP A 446 29.04 -9.53 -18.45
N ARG A 447 28.63 -8.80 -17.41
CA ARG A 447 27.36 -8.05 -17.43
C ARG A 447 27.45 -6.74 -18.20
N THR A 448 28.67 -6.29 -18.52
CA THR A 448 28.90 -5.09 -19.34
C THR A 448 28.82 -5.44 -20.83
N LYS A 449 29.48 -6.54 -21.23
CA LYS A 449 29.47 -7.06 -22.60
C LYS A 449 28.28 -7.96 -22.90
N ARG A 450 27.54 -8.37 -21.87
CA ARG A 450 26.37 -9.25 -21.97
C ARG A 450 26.69 -10.61 -22.57
N THR A 451 27.87 -11.14 -22.23
CA THR A 451 28.36 -12.42 -22.75
C THR A 451 28.98 -13.27 -21.66
N LYS A 452 28.86 -14.58 -21.82
CA LYS A 452 29.59 -15.54 -20.98
C LYS A 452 31.08 -15.48 -21.31
N VAL A 453 31.93 -15.51 -20.29
CA VAL A 453 33.37 -15.70 -20.48
C VAL A 453 33.62 -17.11 -21.03
N GLU A 454 34.26 -17.20 -22.19
CA GLU A 454 34.41 -18.46 -22.93
C GLU A 454 35.28 -19.48 -22.21
N ARG A 455 36.28 -19.03 -21.45
CA ARG A 455 37.21 -19.92 -20.75
C ARG A 455 36.44 -20.76 -19.73
N LYS A 456 36.58 -22.08 -19.85
CA LYS A 456 36.01 -23.03 -18.89
C LYS A 456 36.74 -22.94 -17.55
N ILE A 457 35.99 -22.73 -16.47
CA ILE A 457 36.50 -22.70 -15.10
C ILE A 457 35.74 -23.76 -14.30
N THR A 458 36.46 -24.56 -13.52
CA THR A 458 35.93 -25.69 -12.75
C THR A 458 36.46 -25.65 -11.33
N ALA A 459 35.78 -26.33 -10.41
CA ALA A 459 36.22 -26.59 -9.05
C ALA A 459 35.71 -27.96 -8.59
N ASP A 460 36.21 -28.41 -7.44
CA ASP A 460 35.71 -29.64 -6.82
C ASP A 460 34.20 -29.57 -6.52
N PRO A 461 33.51 -30.71 -6.37
CA PRO A 461 32.08 -30.76 -6.05
C PRO A 461 31.76 -30.03 -4.73
N PHE A 462 30.84 -29.07 -4.77
CA PHE A 462 30.25 -28.41 -3.59
C PHE A 462 28.93 -27.72 -3.96
N PHE A 463 28.18 -27.29 -2.94
CA PHE A 463 26.97 -26.48 -3.07
C PHE A 463 27.06 -25.20 -2.25
N VAL A 464 26.27 -24.19 -2.65
CA VAL A 464 26.21 -22.87 -2.00
C VAL A 464 24.75 -22.44 -1.91
N PHE A 465 24.25 -22.21 -0.69
CA PHE A 465 23.03 -21.42 -0.52
C PHE A 465 23.37 -19.95 -0.70
N HIS A 466 24.26 -19.40 0.12
CA HIS A 466 24.54 -17.97 0.14
C HIS A 466 25.98 -17.64 -0.28
N HIS A 467 26.10 -16.77 -1.28
CA HIS A 467 27.30 -16.00 -1.50
C HIS A 467 27.38 -14.90 -0.44
N ALA A 468 28.58 -14.62 0.06
CA ALA A 468 28.84 -13.42 0.84
C ALA A 468 29.00 -12.24 -0.15
N ASN A 469 30.21 -11.98 -0.61
CA ASN A 469 30.49 -10.90 -1.56
C ASN A 469 31.41 -11.41 -2.68
N ALA A 470 31.47 -10.66 -3.78
CA ALA A 470 32.44 -10.90 -4.83
C ALA A 470 33.00 -9.56 -5.33
N TYR A 471 34.27 -9.49 -5.68
CA TYR A 471 34.88 -8.25 -6.19
C TYR A 471 36.03 -8.51 -7.15
N GLU A 472 36.40 -7.47 -7.89
CA GLU A 472 37.50 -7.46 -8.85
C GLU A 472 38.71 -6.75 -8.26
N LYS A 473 39.91 -7.33 -8.41
CA LYS A 473 41.17 -6.68 -8.04
C LYS A 473 42.31 -7.21 -8.90
N ASP A 474 43.06 -6.30 -9.51
CA ASP A 474 44.28 -6.57 -10.28
C ASP A 474 44.14 -7.68 -11.35
N GLY A 475 42.96 -7.81 -11.96
CA GLY A 475 42.67 -8.85 -12.97
C GLY A 475 42.25 -10.21 -12.41
N TYR A 476 41.90 -10.27 -11.12
CA TYR A 476 41.39 -11.44 -10.43
C TYR A 476 39.98 -11.18 -9.89
N LEU A 477 39.12 -12.19 -9.93
CA LEU A 477 37.83 -12.19 -9.22
C LEU A 477 37.99 -12.90 -7.89
N PHE A 478 37.60 -12.24 -6.82
CA PHE A 478 37.48 -12.80 -5.48
C PHE A 478 36.01 -13.10 -5.25
N VAL A 479 35.68 -14.32 -4.82
CA VAL A 479 34.31 -14.76 -4.57
C VAL A 479 34.27 -15.47 -3.24
N ASP A 480 33.53 -14.90 -2.29
CA ASP A 480 33.36 -15.44 -0.95
C ASP A 480 31.96 -16.03 -0.79
N TYR A 481 31.84 -17.20 -0.20
CA TYR A 481 30.58 -17.95 -0.10
C TYR A 481 30.59 -18.97 1.03
N CYS A 482 29.39 -19.32 1.50
CA CYS A 482 29.17 -20.40 2.45
C CYS A 482 29.11 -21.73 1.70
N LYS A 483 30.20 -22.50 1.79
CA LYS A 483 30.39 -23.77 1.10
C LYS A 483 29.80 -24.92 1.91
N VAL A 484 28.98 -25.74 1.25
CA VAL A 484 28.50 -27.03 1.73
C VAL A 484 29.08 -28.12 0.84
N PHE A 485 29.71 -29.14 1.42
CA PHE A 485 30.41 -30.16 0.62
C PHE A 485 29.46 -31.11 -0.12
N HIS A 486 28.33 -31.45 0.50
CA HIS A 486 27.34 -32.37 -0.05
C HIS A 486 25.98 -32.08 0.55
N THR A 487 24.91 -32.17 -0.23
CA THR A 487 23.56 -31.82 0.25
C THR A 487 22.59 -32.98 0.31
N ASP A 488 23.00 -34.16 -0.15
CA ASP A 488 22.17 -35.33 -0.40
C ASP A 488 20.92 -34.94 -1.23
N ASN A 489 19.77 -34.76 -0.57
CA ASN A 489 18.52 -34.27 -1.15
C ASN A 489 17.89 -33.15 -0.30
N MET A 490 18.69 -32.38 0.41
CA MET A 490 18.22 -31.35 1.37
C MET A 490 17.32 -31.92 2.47
N ASN A 491 17.37 -33.23 2.70
CA ASN A 491 16.43 -33.93 3.60
C ASN A 491 16.63 -33.53 5.07
N GLU A 492 17.83 -33.12 5.47
CA GLU A 492 18.09 -32.61 6.83
C GLU A 492 17.28 -31.34 7.15
N LEU A 493 16.82 -30.61 6.13
CA LEU A 493 15.96 -29.41 6.28
C LEU A 493 14.46 -29.75 6.34
N LEU A 494 14.07 -31.03 6.32
CA LEU A 494 12.68 -31.43 6.53
C LEU A 494 12.22 -31.08 7.94
N LEU A 495 10.96 -30.65 8.09
CA LEU A 495 10.40 -30.26 9.39
C LEU A 495 10.50 -31.35 10.46
N GLU A 496 10.49 -32.62 10.07
CA GLU A 496 10.71 -33.76 10.98
C GLU A 496 12.12 -33.73 11.59
N HIS A 497 13.15 -33.57 10.76
CA HIS A 497 14.55 -33.49 11.20
C HIS A 497 14.86 -32.16 11.91
N LEU A 498 14.25 -31.05 11.48
CA LEU A 498 14.35 -29.77 12.18
C LEU A 498 13.74 -29.83 13.59
N ARG A 499 12.67 -30.62 13.79
CA ARG A 499 12.03 -30.81 15.10
C ARG A 499 12.80 -31.76 16.01
N SER A 500 13.45 -32.77 15.46
CA SER A 500 14.33 -33.67 16.23
C SER A 500 15.68 -33.02 16.58
N GLY A 501 16.09 -31.99 15.83
CA GLY A 501 17.40 -31.37 15.97
C GLY A 501 18.51 -32.11 15.23
N ALA A 502 18.16 -33.12 14.41
CA ALA A 502 19.12 -33.97 13.70
C ALA A 502 20.07 -33.18 12.78
N PHE A 503 19.63 -32.04 12.24
CA PHE A 503 20.47 -31.15 11.42
C PHE A 503 21.64 -30.51 12.19
N ARG A 504 21.68 -30.65 13.52
CA ARG A 504 22.74 -30.15 14.41
C ARG A 504 23.63 -31.26 14.95
N GLU A 505 23.41 -32.51 14.56
CA GLU A 505 24.20 -33.64 15.03
C GLU A 505 25.57 -33.69 14.37
N LYS A 506 26.53 -34.26 15.11
CA LYS A 506 27.92 -34.43 14.66
C LYS A 506 27.96 -35.43 13.49
N GLY A 507 28.11 -34.91 12.28
CA GLY A 507 28.10 -35.70 11.03
C GLY A 507 27.13 -35.22 9.95
N SER A 508 26.37 -34.14 10.19
CA SER A 508 25.55 -33.49 9.16
C SER A 508 26.35 -33.17 7.91
N SER A 509 25.80 -33.49 6.73
CA SER A 509 26.42 -33.17 5.43
C SER A 509 26.29 -31.68 5.08
N LEU A 510 25.33 -30.99 5.71
CA LEU A 510 24.97 -29.59 5.45
C LEU A 510 25.75 -28.54 6.27
N VAL A 511 26.86 -28.89 6.92
CA VAL A 511 27.63 -27.92 7.73
C VAL A 511 28.37 -26.93 6.82
N PRO A 512 27.99 -25.64 6.83
CA PRO A 512 28.55 -24.66 5.92
C PRO A 512 29.72 -23.91 6.57
N PHE A 513 30.75 -23.63 5.79
CA PHE A 513 31.87 -22.78 6.21
C PHE A 513 32.10 -21.68 5.18
N LEU A 514 32.65 -20.54 5.63
CA LEU A 514 33.01 -19.46 4.73
C LEU A 514 34.28 -19.83 3.96
N TYR A 515 34.21 -19.80 2.63
CA TYR A 515 35.32 -20.07 1.71
C TYR A 515 35.52 -18.90 0.74
N ARG A 516 36.73 -18.80 0.22
CA ARG A 516 37.15 -17.85 -0.82
C ARG A 516 37.67 -18.60 -2.03
N MET A 517 37.15 -18.25 -3.20
CA MET A 517 37.72 -18.65 -4.49
C MET A 517 38.31 -17.43 -5.19
N ILE A 518 39.49 -17.60 -5.78
CA ILE A 518 40.16 -16.57 -6.59
C ILE A 518 40.26 -17.08 -8.03
N VAL A 519 39.63 -16.35 -8.96
CA VAL A 519 39.59 -16.70 -10.38
C VAL A 519 40.44 -15.71 -11.18
N PRO A 520 41.56 -16.14 -11.80
CA PRO A 520 42.35 -15.28 -12.67
C PRO A 520 41.63 -15.06 -14.01
N MET A 521 41.39 -13.79 -14.37
CA MET A 521 40.69 -13.43 -15.61
C MET A 521 41.59 -13.50 -16.83
N ASN A 522 42.89 -13.24 -16.64
CA ASN A 522 43.89 -13.26 -17.70
C ASN A 522 44.92 -14.36 -17.44
N VAL A 523 45.28 -15.08 -18.50
CA VAL A 523 46.36 -16.08 -18.49
C VAL A 523 47.49 -15.52 -19.33
N LYS A 524 48.70 -15.47 -18.79
CA LYS A 524 49.88 -14.95 -19.51
C LYS A 524 50.22 -15.91 -20.64
N ALA A 525 50.68 -15.39 -21.78
CA ALA A 525 51.10 -16.21 -22.92
C ALA A 525 52.26 -17.18 -22.58
N SER A 526 53.03 -16.88 -21.52
CA SER A 526 54.11 -17.71 -21.02
C SER A 526 53.66 -18.87 -20.12
N SER A 527 52.39 -18.91 -19.68
CA SER A 527 51.86 -19.94 -18.79
C SER A 527 51.72 -21.28 -19.50
N LYS A 528 52.07 -22.37 -18.81
CA LYS A 528 52.04 -23.74 -19.30
C LYS A 528 50.98 -24.58 -18.56
N PRO A 529 50.43 -25.62 -19.20
CA PRO A 529 49.57 -26.57 -18.51
C PRO A 529 50.26 -27.17 -17.27
N GLY A 530 49.58 -27.14 -16.13
CA GLY A 530 50.11 -27.53 -14.82
C GLY A 530 50.51 -26.34 -13.94
N ASP A 531 50.69 -25.15 -14.52
CA ASP A 531 51.03 -23.95 -13.75
C ASP A 531 49.88 -23.55 -12.83
N ASP A 532 50.25 -23.13 -11.62
CA ASP A 532 49.35 -22.46 -10.68
C ASP A 532 49.43 -20.95 -10.92
N LEU A 533 48.36 -20.39 -11.47
CA LEU A 533 48.25 -18.99 -11.86
C LEU A 533 48.24 -18.03 -10.65
N LEU A 534 48.11 -18.57 -9.43
CA LEU A 534 48.13 -17.81 -8.17
C LEU A 534 49.44 -17.98 -7.38
N ALA A 535 50.37 -18.84 -7.82
CA ALA A 535 51.56 -19.20 -7.03
C ALA A 535 52.45 -18.01 -6.62
N THR A 536 52.48 -16.94 -7.43
CA THR A 536 53.27 -15.73 -7.15
C THR A 536 52.46 -14.62 -6.48
N CYS A 537 51.16 -14.83 -6.25
CA CYS A 537 50.27 -13.85 -5.66
C CYS A 537 50.29 -13.98 -4.13
N SER A 538 50.74 -12.93 -3.44
CA SER A 538 50.79 -12.89 -1.96
C SER A 538 49.41 -12.99 -1.31
N PHE A 539 48.35 -12.62 -2.03
CA PHE A 539 46.96 -12.68 -1.58
C PHE A 539 46.28 -14.04 -1.81
N SER A 540 46.97 -15.03 -2.37
CA SER A 540 46.38 -16.34 -2.72
C SER A 540 45.79 -17.04 -1.50
N GLY A 541 46.42 -16.94 -0.33
CA GLY A 541 45.84 -17.38 0.95
C GLY A 541 45.42 -18.86 0.97
N GLY A 542 46.12 -19.72 0.22
CA GLY A 542 45.78 -21.14 0.04
C GLY A 542 44.92 -21.44 -1.19
N CYS A 543 44.32 -20.44 -1.83
CA CYS A 543 43.62 -20.61 -3.11
C CYS A 543 44.61 -20.94 -4.22
N ARG A 544 44.18 -21.79 -5.16
CA ARG A 544 44.99 -22.21 -6.31
C ARG A 544 44.17 -22.12 -7.59
N ALA A 545 44.81 -21.84 -8.72
CA ALA A 545 44.14 -21.86 -10.02
C ALA A 545 45.03 -22.55 -11.05
N ILE A 546 44.80 -23.84 -11.27
CA ILE A 546 45.65 -24.68 -12.10
C ILE A 546 45.20 -24.64 -13.56
N LEU A 547 46.10 -24.23 -14.45
CA LEU A 547 45.86 -24.27 -15.90
C LEU A 547 45.92 -25.72 -16.41
N LYS A 548 44.87 -26.18 -17.07
CA LYS A 548 44.77 -27.54 -17.64
C LYS A 548 45.24 -27.57 -19.10
N LYS A 549 45.48 -28.78 -19.61
CA LYS A 549 45.97 -29.02 -20.98
C LYS A 549 45.02 -28.52 -22.07
N ASP A 550 43.71 -28.52 -21.79
CA ASP A 550 42.65 -28.03 -22.68
C ASP A 550 42.43 -26.50 -22.57
N GLY A 551 43.28 -25.79 -21.82
CA GLY A 551 43.15 -24.36 -21.58
C GLY A 551 42.11 -23.97 -20.53
N SER A 552 41.41 -24.93 -19.92
CA SER A 552 40.52 -24.69 -18.79
C SER A 552 41.31 -24.40 -17.51
N ILE A 553 40.65 -23.76 -16.54
CA ILE A 553 41.23 -23.47 -15.22
C ILE A 553 40.48 -24.29 -14.17
N HIS A 554 41.21 -24.95 -13.28
CA HIS A 554 40.62 -25.60 -12.11
C HIS A 554 41.02 -24.83 -10.85
N CYS A 555 40.03 -24.27 -10.18
CA CYS A 555 40.19 -23.48 -8.97
C CYS A 555 40.03 -24.36 -7.74
N THR A 556 40.93 -24.19 -6.78
CA THR A 556 40.81 -24.69 -5.41
C THR A 556 40.61 -23.49 -4.50
N ASP A 557 39.53 -23.49 -3.75
CA ASP A 557 39.17 -22.48 -2.78
C ASP A 557 39.86 -22.70 -1.43
N SER A 558 39.89 -21.66 -0.59
CA SER A 558 40.47 -21.70 0.75
C SER A 558 39.44 -21.34 1.81
N GLN A 559 39.47 -22.02 2.95
CA GLN A 559 38.57 -21.76 4.07
C GLN A 559 38.97 -20.47 4.78
N MET A 560 38.01 -19.56 4.96
CA MET A 560 38.23 -18.24 5.56
C MET A 560 37.79 -18.16 7.03
N SER A 561 36.91 -19.06 7.46
CA SER A 561 36.43 -19.15 8.85
C SER A 561 36.64 -20.57 9.39
N ASP A 562 37.21 -20.69 10.58
CA ASP A 562 37.34 -21.95 11.33
C ASP A 562 36.05 -22.32 12.10
N VAL A 563 35.04 -21.44 12.08
CA VAL A 563 33.70 -21.63 12.65
C VAL A 563 32.70 -21.75 11.50
N SER A 564 31.72 -22.64 11.64
CA SER A 564 30.65 -22.76 10.64
C SER A 564 29.87 -21.46 10.52
N MET A 565 29.41 -21.16 9.31
CA MET A 565 28.77 -19.89 9.00
C MET A 565 27.74 -20.06 7.90
N GLU A 566 26.53 -19.59 8.16
CA GLU A 566 25.52 -19.30 7.14
C GLU A 566 24.83 -17.96 7.37
N PHE A 567 24.01 -17.54 6.40
CA PHE A 567 23.41 -16.21 6.30
C PHE A 567 24.49 -15.12 6.38
N PRO A 568 25.49 -15.16 5.47
CA PRO A 568 26.58 -14.19 5.48
C PRO A 568 26.03 -12.79 5.19
N ILE A 569 26.36 -11.85 6.07
CA ILE A 569 26.08 -10.43 5.94
C ILE A 569 27.38 -9.65 6.09
N TYR A 570 27.44 -8.49 5.45
CA TYR A 570 28.56 -7.57 5.50
C TYR A 570 28.00 -6.16 5.31
N ARG A 571 28.87 -5.15 5.38
CA ARG A 571 28.47 -3.77 5.16
C ARG A 571 27.99 -3.60 3.71
N CYS A 572 26.71 -3.28 3.51
CA CYS A 572 26.08 -3.35 2.18
C CYS A 572 26.67 -2.37 1.14
N ASP A 573 27.26 -1.26 1.59
CA ASP A 573 27.97 -0.31 0.72
C ASP A 573 29.33 -0.84 0.23
N ARG A 574 29.74 -2.05 0.66
CA ARG A 574 30.91 -2.79 0.15
C ARG A 574 30.54 -3.88 -0.85
N ASN A 575 29.27 -4.03 -1.21
CA ASN A 575 28.86 -4.97 -2.24
C ASN A 575 29.60 -4.68 -3.55
N SER A 576 30.14 -5.73 -4.18
CA SER A 576 30.99 -5.64 -5.38
C SER A 576 32.35 -4.96 -5.20
N MET A 577 32.77 -4.67 -3.97
CA MET A 577 34.05 -4.03 -3.64
C MET A 577 34.87 -4.86 -2.66
N GLU A 578 36.18 -4.59 -2.61
CA GLU A 578 37.06 -5.18 -1.59
C GLU A 578 36.59 -4.79 -0.18
N TYR A 579 36.60 -5.77 0.71
CA TYR A 579 36.02 -5.70 2.05
C TYR A 579 36.73 -6.69 2.98
N ARG A 580 36.54 -6.55 4.29
CA ARG A 580 37.31 -7.28 5.30
C ARG A 580 36.47 -8.16 6.22
N TYR A 581 35.25 -7.76 6.56
CA TYR A 581 34.49 -8.42 7.60
C TYR A 581 33.21 -9.05 7.06
N VAL A 582 33.01 -10.33 7.39
CA VAL A 582 31.75 -11.06 7.18
C VAL A 582 31.19 -11.45 8.52
N TYR A 583 29.89 -11.30 8.69
CA TYR A 583 29.15 -11.81 9.84
C TYR A 583 28.19 -12.89 9.38
N GLY A 584 27.88 -13.85 10.24
CA GLY A 584 26.88 -14.87 9.93
C GLY A 584 26.47 -15.62 11.19
N SER A 585 25.59 -16.59 11.03
CA SER A 585 25.11 -17.43 12.11
C SER A 585 25.71 -18.82 12.03
N CYS A 586 26.16 -19.31 13.18
CA CYS A 586 26.64 -20.68 13.37
C CYS A 586 25.46 -21.54 13.86
N PHE A 587 25.00 -22.46 13.02
CA PHE A 587 23.91 -23.40 13.35
C PHE A 587 24.42 -24.73 13.91
N VAL A 588 25.66 -25.10 13.54
CA VAL A 588 26.25 -26.40 13.85
C VAL A 588 27.70 -26.17 14.27
N ASP A 589 27.99 -26.38 15.55
CA ASP A 589 29.37 -26.47 16.05
C ASP A 589 29.59 -27.90 16.57
N PRO A 590 30.50 -28.70 15.99
CA PRO A 590 30.72 -30.09 16.39
C PRO A 590 31.09 -30.29 17.87
N ASP A 591 31.54 -29.23 18.53
CA ASP A 591 31.94 -29.21 19.93
C ASP A 591 30.97 -28.44 20.85
N ASN A 592 29.88 -27.87 20.30
CA ASN A 592 28.87 -27.06 21.00
C ASN A 592 29.44 -25.90 21.85
N THR A 593 30.61 -25.37 21.49
CA THR A 593 31.31 -24.30 22.21
C THR A 593 31.18 -22.93 21.55
N ARG A 594 30.87 -22.90 20.25
CA ARG A 594 30.87 -21.70 19.41
C ARG A 594 29.57 -21.56 18.61
N GLU A 595 28.43 -21.59 19.30
CA GLU A 595 27.11 -21.52 18.66
C GLU A 595 26.46 -20.14 18.88
N GLY A 596 26.19 -19.41 17.80
CA GLY A 596 25.66 -18.04 17.88
C GLY A 596 26.00 -17.24 16.63
N VAL A 597 26.57 -16.05 16.80
CA VAL A 597 26.89 -15.13 15.70
C VAL A 597 28.41 -15.07 15.55
N VAL A 598 28.89 -15.32 14.34
CA VAL A 598 30.31 -15.29 14.00
C VAL A 598 30.64 -14.03 13.20
N LYS A 599 31.76 -13.40 13.53
CA LYS A 599 32.45 -12.38 12.73
C LYS A 599 33.76 -12.98 12.22
N THR A 600 34.02 -12.90 10.93
CA THR A 600 35.26 -13.37 10.31
C THR A 600 36.03 -12.19 9.72
N ASP A 601 37.31 -12.06 10.07
CA ASP A 601 38.27 -11.14 9.46
C ASP A 601 38.99 -11.84 8.31
N LEU A 602 38.61 -11.49 7.08
CA LEU A 602 39.13 -12.10 5.86
C LEU A 602 40.61 -11.78 5.60
N LYS A 603 41.15 -10.73 6.22
CA LYS A 603 42.56 -10.37 6.06
C LYS A 603 43.47 -11.24 6.91
N ASN A 604 43.06 -11.48 8.16
CA ASN A 604 43.85 -12.25 9.12
C ASN A 604 43.42 -13.73 9.21
N VAL A 605 42.31 -14.10 8.56
CA VAL A 605 41.73 -15.44 8.58
C VAL A 605 41.45 -15.88 10.02
N SER A 606 40.65 -15.07 10.73
CA SER A 606 40.33 -15.29 12.14
C SER A 606 38.85 -15.01 12.41
N SER A 607 38.23 -15.83 13.26
CA SER A 607 36.83 -15.69 13.65
C SER A 607 36.64 -15.33 15.12
N THR A 608 35.67 -14.46 15.40
CA THR A 608 35.21 -14.08 16.74
C THR A 608 33.74 -14.44 16.86
N VAL A 609 33.34 -15.06 17.97
CA VAL A 609 31.98 -15.59 18.15
C VAL A 609 31.32 -14.96 19.35
N TRP A 610 30.13 -14.41 19.15
CA TRP A 610 29.19 -14.18 20.24
C TRP A 610 28.35 -15.45 20.43
N ASN A 611 28.36 -15.98 21.65
CA ASN A 611 27.64 -17.21 21.97
C ASN A 611 26.24 -16.91 22.50
N LYS A 612 25.27 -17.68 22.01
CA LYS A 612 23.91 -17.69 22.57
C LYS A 612 23.91 -18.32 23.97
N ASP A 613 22.90 -18.02 24.78
CA ASP A 613 22.90 -18.41 26.19
C ASP A 613 22.63 -19.90 26.43
N ALA A 614 21.98 -20.60 25.48
CA ALA A 614 21.56 -21.99 25.67
C ALA A 614 21.56 -22.81 24.37
N VAL A 615 21.74 -24.14 24.51
CA VAL A 615 21.82 -25.08 23.37
C VAL A 615 20.52 -25.11 22.54
N ASP A 616 19.36 -24.89 23.16
CA ASP A 616 18.05 -24.89 22.50
C ASP A 616 17.71 -23.59 21.75
N GLN A 617 18.55 -22.56 21.90
CA GLN A 617 18.44 -21.31 21.16
C GLN A 617 19.09 -21.44 19.77
N ILE A 618 18.62 -20.65 18.81
CA ILE A 618 19.16 -20.58 17.45
C ILE A 618 19.22 -19.10 17.06
N ALA A 619 20.42 -18.62 16.69
CA ALA A 619 20.58 -17.30 16.11
C ALA A 619 20.12 -17.32 14.65
N ALA A 620 19.15 -16.48 14.29
CA ALA A 620 18.73 -16.26 12.91
C ALA A 620 19.76 -15.37 12.17
N GLU A 621 19.47 -14.96 10.94
CA GLU A 621 20.34 -14.06 10.16
C GLU A 621 20.67 -12.77 10.94
N PRO A 622 21.97 -12.43 11.11
CA PRO A 622 22.35 -11.15 11.67
C PRO A 622 22.11 -10.03 10.67
N VAL A 623 21.58 -8.90 11.12
CA VAL A 623 21.37 -7.72 10.28
C VAL A 623 22.38 -6.63 10.64
N PHE A 624 23.29 -6.30 9.73
CA PHE A 624 24.25 -5.22 9.93
C PHE A 624 23.59 -3.84 9.77
N VAL A 625 23.75 -2.98 10.77
CA VAL A 625 23.29 -1.59 10.77
C VAL A 625 24.49 -0.67 10.94
N CYS A 626 24.86 0.01 9.84
CA CYS A 626 26.00 0.91 9.81
C CYS A 626 25.75 2.15 10.70
N LYS A 627 26.77 2.55 11.48
CA LYS A 627 26.74 3.81 12.20
C LYS A 627 26.75 4.98 11.19
N PRO A 628 25.87 5.99 11.33
CA PRO A 628 25.89 7.15 10.45
C PRO A 628 27.26 7.83 10.44
N GLY A 629 27.85 8.01 9.25
CA GLY A 629 29.19 8.60 9.09
C GLY A 629 30.36 7.67 9.43
N ALA A 630 30.13 6.35 9.55
CA ALA A 630 31.16 5.37 9.85
C ALA A 630 32.31 5.38 8.84
N ALA A 631 33.54 5.52 9.35
CA ALA A 631 34.76 5.48 8.56
C ALA A 631 35.27 4.03 8.37
N ARG A 632 35.13 3.19 9.40
CA ARG A 632 35.54 1.79 9.37
C ARG A 632 34.40 0.86 8.95
N GLU A 633 34.74 -0.28 8.38
CA GLU A 633 33.78 -1.23 7.82
C GLU A 633 32.87 -1.87 8.88
N ASP A 634 33.39 -2.09 10.08
CA ASP A 634 32.70 -2.72 11.21
C ASP A 634 32.15 -1.71 12.24
N GLU A 635 32.16 -0.41 11.92
CA GLU A 635 31.50 0.60 12.74
C GLU A 635 29.98 0.56 12.59
N GLY A 636 29.33 -0.16 13.50
CA GLY A 636 27.89 -0.36 13.49
C GLY A 636 27.47 -1.38 14.53
N VAL A 637 26.25 -1.89 14.37
CA VAL A 637 25.70 -2.93 15.23
C VAL A 637 25.12 -4.08 14.39
N LEU A 638 25.09 -5.27 14.97
CA LEU A 638 24.34 -6.40 14.45
C LEU A 638 23.04 -6.51 15.25
N VAL A 639 21.92 -6.60 14.54
CA VAL A 639 20.61 -6.88 15.15
C VAL A 639 20.26 -8.31 14.81
N VAL A 640 20.19 -9.19 15.81
CA VAL A 640 20.08 -10.63 15.60
C VAL A 640 18.90 -11.21 16.37
N PRO A 641 17.86 -11.71 15.68
CA PRO A 641 16.81 -12.49 16.32
C PRO A 641 17.35 -13.83 16.80
N VAL A 642 17.09 -14.16 18.06
CA VAL A 642 17.37 -15.47 18.65
C VAL A 642 16.06 -16.15 18.96
N VAL A 643 15.83 -17.27 18.28
CA VAL A 643 14.65 -18.11 18.47
C VAL A 643 14.98 -19.26 19.42
N THR A 644 13.98 -19.83 20.07
CA THR A 644 14.15 -20.97 20.99
C THR A 644 13.20 -22.10 20.61
N SER A 645 13.73 -23.32 20.63
CA SER A 645 12.95 -24.53 20.39
C SER A 645 12.20 -25.01 21.65
N ARG A 646 12.66 -24.63 22.85
CA ARG A 646 12.10 -25.05 24.14
C ARG A 646 10.89 -24.19 24.54
N ALA A 647 9.84 -24.86 25.01
CA ALA A 647 8.68 -24.16 25.60
C ALA A 647 9.07 -23.40 26.87
N GLY A 648 8.65 -22.14 27.01
CA GLY A 648 8.85 -21.33 28.21
C GLY A 648 10.15 -20.51 28.24
N HIS A 649 11.09 -20.76 27.33
CA HIS A 649 12.17 -19.82 27.06
C HIS A 649 11.64 -18.72 26.13
N GLN A 650 11.89 -17.45 26.45
CA GLN A 650 11.43 -16.35 25.60
C GLN A 650 12.44 -16.10 24.48
N PRO A 651 12.01 -16.02 23.22
CA PRO A 651 12.87 -15.54 22.15
C PRO A 651 13.21 -14.06 22.38
N TYR A 652 14.32 -13.61 21.81
CA TYR A 652 14.80 -12.25 21.98
C TYR A 652 15.48 -11.73 20.72
N VAL A 653 15.72 -10.43 20.67
CA VAL A 653 16.58 -9.81 19.67
C VAL A 653 17.78 -9.23 20.41
N VAL A 654 18.98 -9.70 20.09
CA VAL A 654 20.22 -9.16 20.64
C VAL A 654 20.79 -8.09 19.71
N VAL A 655 21.39 -7.06 20.31
CA VAL A 655 22.15 -6.03 19.61
C VAL A 655 23.61 -6.20 20.00
N LEU A 656 24.45 -6.52 19.02
CA LEU A 656 25.88 -6.70 19.20
C LEU A 656 26.62 -5.51 18.60
N ASP A 657 27.66 -5.04 19.28
CA ASP A 657 28.64 -4.15 18.67
C ASP A 657 29.39 -4.91 17.58
N ALA A 658 29.32 -4.44 16.33
CA ALA A 658 29.85 -5.20 15.20
C ALA A 658 31.39 -5.23 15.16
N GLU A 659 32.05 -4.29 15.83
CA GLU A 659 33.51 -4.28 15.94
C GLU A 659 33.98 -5.35 16.93
N THR A 660 33.42 -5.33 18.14
CA THR A 660 33.92 -6.10 19.29
C THR A 660 33.17 -7.40 19.52
N MET A 661 32.02 -7.61 18.88
CA MET A 661 31.08 -8.71 19.13
C MET A 661 30.54 -8.75 20.57
N VAL A 662 30.66 -7.65 21.31
CA VAL A 662 30.11 -7.51 22.66
C VAL A 662 28.63 -7.17 22.58
N GLU A 663 27.83 -7.80 23.43
CA GLU A 663 26.42 -7.48 23.55
C GLU A 663 26.21 -6.07 24.14
N MET A 664 25.50 -5.22 23.38
CA MET A 664 25.12 -3.87 23.82
C MET A 664 23.76 -3.86 24.54
N GLY A 665 22.94 -4.87 24.29
CA GLY A 665 21.66 -5.09 24.94
C GLY A 665 20.78 -6.04 24.14
N ARG A 666 19.65 -6.41 24.74
CA ARG A 666 18.65 -7.29 24.10
C ARG A 666 17.23 -6.87 24.41
N PHE A 667 16.33 -7.17 23.49
CA PHE A 667 14.90 -7.00 23.64
C PHE A 667 14.20 -8.36 23.71
N LEU A 668 13.51 -8.64 24.82
CA LEU A 668 12.72 -9.87 24.98
C LEU A 668 11.43 -9.76 24.18
N ILE A 669 11.10 -10.80 23.43
CA ILE A 669 9.87 -10.87 22.65
C ILE A 669 8.76 -11.43 23.55
N SER A 670 7.65 -10.69 23.65
CA SER A 670 6.53 -11.04 24.53
C SER A 670 5.81 -12.34 24.19
N GLN A 671 5.96 -12.80 22.94
CA GLN A 671 5.38 -14.05 22.45
C GLN A 671 6.24 -15.22 22.92
N GLU A 672 5.59 -16.28 23.42
CA GLU A 672 6.29 -17.50 23.86
C GLU A 672 7.14 -18.16 22.77
N ARG A 673 6.77 -17.98 21.50
CA ARG A 673 7.50 -18.52 20.36
C ARG A 673 7.43 -17.58 19.17
N ILE A 674 8.53 -17.51 18.43
CA ILE A 674 8.58 -17.00 17.07
C ILE A 674 9.14 -18.10 16.16
N PRO A 675 8.58 -18.30 14.95
CA PRO A 675 9.16 -19.24 14.00
C PRO A 675 10.54 -18.74 13.54
N LEU A 676 11.45 -19.67 13.23
CA LEU A 676 12.71 -19.36 12.57
C LEU A 676 12.41 -18.69 11.22
N GLY A 677 12.92 -17.47 11.04
CA GLY A 677 12.91 -16.78 9.75
C GLY A 677 14.22 -17.00 9.00
N PHE A 678 14.21 -16.75 7.69
CA PHE A 678 15.41 -16.85 6.85
C PHE A 678 16.10 -15.49 6.71
N HIS A 679 15.43 -14.52 6.06
CA HIS A 679 16.03 -13.23 5.74
C HIS A 679 15.31 -12.03 6.36
N ALA A 680 16.08 -10.99 6.65
CA ALA A 680 15.65 -9.72 7.20
C ALA A 680 16.42 -8.55 6.58
N GLN A 681 15.78 -7.37 6.58
CA GLN A 681 16.41 -6.14 6.14
C GLN A 681 16.10 -5.00 7.10
N TYR A 682 17.11 -4.24 7.47
CA TYR A 682 16.94 -2.99 8.20
C TYR A 682 16.49 -1.88 7.24
N ASN A 683 15.35 -1.27 7.53
CA ASN A 683 14.86 -0.10 6.81
C ASN A 683 14.91 1.12 7.74
N PRO A 684 15.75 2.13 7.45
CA PRO A 684 15.76 3.36 8.24
C PRO A 684 14.39 4.04 8.10
N ARG A 685 13.86 4.59 9.20
CA ARG A 685 12.67 5.44 9.11
C ARG A 685 13.06 6.71 8.36
N SER A 686 12.36 7.01 7.27
CA SER A 686 12.42 8.34 6.64
C SER A 686 12.07 9.38 7.70
N SER A 687 13.00 10.28 8.00
CA SER A 687 12.72 11.49 8.78
C SER A 687 11.57 12.22 8.09
N SER A 688 10.42 12.25 8.76
CA SER A 688 9.20 12.94 8.33
C SER A 688 9.34 14.45 8.43
#